data_AF-A0A3B6IRR7-F1
#
_entry.id   AF-A0A3B6IRR7-F1
#
_cell.length_a   1.000
_cell.length_b   1.000
_cell.length_c   1.000
_cell.angle_alpha   90.00
_cell.angle_beta   90.00
_cell.angle_gamma   90.00
#
_symmetry.space_group_name_H-M   'P 1'
#
loop_
_entity.id
_entity.type
_entity.pdbx_description
1 polymer ?
#
loop_
_entity_poly.entity_id
_entity_poly.type
_entity_poly.pdbx_seq_one_letter_code
_entity_poly.pdbx_strand_id
1 'polypeptide(L)'
;MAGAAAAGRPWARVCQDTIGKGKAGTKIQCLKAAADALKEGKSVLIDRCNLEREQRSDFVKLGCTVQADVHAVFLDLPAKVCISRSVSRTSHEGNVQGGMAAMVVNRMLKNKQAPLLTEGFSRITFCTDDDDIKKAVDMYSALGPSHSLASGVFGQKSKGPVQTGIMKFLKKADTSSVNKSSGTMVTSSERKTGQQNTTLKQENLEAGGACSMQVEKKLDNLKEKGEQSKERVSSDTSLCTLAFPSISTADFQFDLEKASEVIVDAATDFVQKHDNVRLVLVDLSQKSRILSLVKDKAAKKSFDSSRFFTFVGDITQLHSKGGLQCNVIANAANWRLKPGGGGVNAAIFNAAGEALQHATKECADTLRPGNSVAVPLPSTSPLHQQEGVTHVIHVLGPNMNPMRPDCLKNDYTKGCNVLREAYNSVFENFASIARSYPGKQNDETSSRKSASGVISPNDSKTKREGIDDSERTKKSREEDNKKNGGVTNKTWGSWAQSLYEVAMHPEKYKNADSILEISDEFVVLKDLYPKAKRHVLVISRTDGLDSLADVKKVHLPLLRSLHSAGLKWAHKFLEEDASLTFRLGYHSVPSMRQLHLHVISQDFNSPSLKNKKHWNSFTSAFFLDSVDVMDDVDQHGSATINPDEKLLAMELRCHRCRSAHPNIPKLKSHIGACKSPFPSHLLKKDKLLSVSTGRTGCS
;
A
#
# COMPACT_ATOMS: atom_id res chain seq x y z
N MET A 1 33.31 -20.31 -58.69
CA MET A 1 32.37 -20.52 -57.57
C MET A 1 31.95 -19.15 -57.07
N ALA A 2 30.65 -18.87 -56.92
CA ALA A 2 30.21 -17.60 -56.33
C ALA A 2 30.38 -17.63 -54.81
N GLY A 3 30.81 -16.52 -54.21
CA GLY A 3 31.06 -16.46 -52.77
C GLY A 3 29.75 -16.54 -51.98
N ALA A 4 29.63 -17.55 -51.11
CA ALA A 4 28.58 -17.57 -50.11
C ALA A 4 28.80 -16.40 -49.15
N ALA A 5 27.89 -15.41 -49.16
CA ALA A 5 27.91 -14.34 -48.17
C ALA A 5 27.84 -14.96 -46.77
N ALA A 6 28.76 -14.57 -45.89
CA ALA A 6 28.88 -15.16 -44.56
C ALA A 6 27.62 -14.88 -43.73
N ALA A 7 26.69 -15.85 -43.72
CA ALA A 7 25.42 -15.74 -43.02
C ALA A 7 25.67 -15.62 -41.51
N GLY A 8 25.47 -14.42 -40.98
CA GLY A 8 25.62 -14.14 -39.55
C GLY A 8 24.72 -15.04 -38.70
N ARG A 9 25.15 -15.33 -37.47
CA ARG A 9 24.39 -16.11 -36.49
C ARG A 9 22.94 -15.58 -36.40
N PRO A 10 21.90 -16.42 -36.59
CA PRO A 10 20.53 -15.96 -36.54
C PRO A 10 20.13 -15.64 -35.09
N TRP A 11 19.53 -14.47 -34.86
CA TRP A 11 19.16 -13.97 -33.53
C TRP A 11 17.65 -13.76 -33.37
N ALA A 12 17.16 -13.97 -32.14
CA ALA A 12 15.80 -13.62 -31.71
C ALA A 12 15.83 -12.72 -30.46
N ARG A 13 15.21 -11.54 -30.53
CA ARG A 13 15.03 -10.61 -29.39
C ARG A 13 13.75 -10.96 -28.64
N VAL A 14 13.87 -11.42 -27.40
CA VAL A 14 12.75 -11.75 -26.51
C VAL A 14 12.53 -10.59 -25.54
N CYS A 15 11.74 -9.59 -25.98
CA CYS A 15 11.46 -8.38 -25.19
C CYS A 15 10.22 -8.53 -24.29
N GLN A 16 10.36 -8.31 -22.98
CA GLN A 16 9.21 -8.40 -22.07
C GLN A 16 8.17 -7.29 -22.35
N ASP A 17 8.57 -6.10 -22.81
CA ASP A 17 7.67 -4.95 -22.98
C ASP A 17 6.72 -5.07 -24.20
N THR A 18 6.99 -5.99 -25.13
CA THR A 18 6.21 -6.14 -26.39
C THR A 18 5.63 -7.54 -26.64
N ILE A 19 6.11 -8.58 -25.95
CA ILE A 19 5.70 -9.98 -26.18
C ILE A 19 4.19 -10.28 -26.03
N GLY A 20 3.46 -9.45 -25.29
CA GLY A 20 2.00 -9.52 -25.13
C GLY A 20 1.21 -8.95 -26.32
N LYS A 21 1.57 -9.31 -27.56
CA LYS A 21 1.02 -8.73 -28.81
C LYS A 21 1.16 -7.20 -28.88
N GLY A 22 2.38 -6.69 -28.75
CA GLY A 22 2.67 -5.24 -28.71
C GLY A 22 2.40 -4.59 -27.35
N LYS A 23 2.36 -5.39 -26.27
CA LYS A 23 2.17 -4.94 -24.88
C LYS A 23 3.05 -5.74 -23.93
N ALA A 24 3.25 -5.22 -22.72
CA ALA A 24 4.07 -5.89 -21.71
C ALA A 24 3.51 -7.26 -21.30
N GLY A 25 4.37 -8.28 -21.29
CA GLY A 25 4.04 -9.66 -20.94
C GLY A 25 4.71 -10.15 -19.66
N THR A 26 4.73 -11.47 -19.47
CA THR A 26 5.21 -12.16 -18.27
C THR A 26 6.55 -12.88 -18.46
N LYS A 27 7.26 -13.18 -17.37
CA LYS A 27 8.49 -14.02 -17.37
C LYS A 27 8.25 -15.37 -18.07
N ILE A 28 7.07 -15.97 -17.89
CA ILE A 28 6.71 -17.27 -18.48
C ILE A 28 6.60 -17.17 -20.00
N GLN A 29 6.01 -16.09 -20.54
CA GLN A 29 5.98 -15.85 -21.99
C GLN A 29 7.39 -15.65 -22.55
N CYS A 30 8.25 -14.88 -21.87
CA CYS A 30 9.66 -14.74 -22.27
C CYS A 30 10.40 -16.09 -22.27
N LEU A 31 10.23 -16.91 -21.24
CA LEU A 31 10.84 -18.24 -21.17
C LEU A 31 10.36 -19.15 -22.30
N LYS A 32 9.05 -19.15 -22.62
CA LYS A 32 8.52 -19.91 -23.75
C LYS A 32 9.12 -19.44 -25.08
N ALA A 33 9.08 -18.13 -25.37
CA ALA A 33 9.59 -17.60 -26.64
C ALA A 33 11.11 -17.82 -26.79
N ALA A 34 11.88 -17.77 -25.70
CA ALA A 34 13.29 -18.14 -25.71
C ALA A 34 13.48 -19.64 -26.02
N ALA A 35 12.72 -20.52 -25.36
CA ALA A 35 12.81 -21.96 -25.57
C ALA A 35 12.40 -22.36 -27.01
N ASP A 36 11.38 -21.73 -27.57
CA ASP A 36 10.91 -22.01 -28.92
C ASP A 36 11.91 -21.47 -29.97
N ALA A 37 12.46 -20.26 -29.79
CA ALA A 37 13.51 -19.73 -30.67
C ALA A 37 14.82 -20.57 -30.63
N LEU A 38 15.18 -21.13 -29.47
CA LEU A 38 16.34 -22.04 -29.35
C LEU A 38 16.12 -23.36 -30.11
N LYS A 39 14.89 -23.91 -30.12
CA LYS A 39 14.53 -25.08 -30.96
C LYS A 39 14.61 -24.76 -32.46
N GLU A 40 14.30 -23.53 -32.85
CA GLU A 40 14.47 -23.03 -34.23
C GLU A 40 15.95 -22.77 -34.61
N GLY A 41 16.91 -23.14 -33.75
CA GLY A 41 18.35 -22.94 -33.99
C GLY A 41 18.82 -21.49 -33.85
N LYS A 42 17.99 -20.60 -33.32
CA LYS A 42 18.30 -19.16 -33.17
C LYS A 42 18.97 -18.88 -31.84
N SER A 43 19.98 -18.01 -31.86
CA SER A 43 20.58 -17.46 -30.65
C SER A 43 19.65 -16.41 -30.04
N VAL A 44 19.54 -16.34 -28.71
CA VAL A 44 18.48 -15.55 -28.06
C VAL A 44 19.05 -14.40 -27.23
N LEU A 45 18.54 -13.19 -27.49
CA LEU A 45 18.75 -12.00 -26.66
C LEU A 45 17.55 -11.80 -25.73
N ILE A 46 17.75 -12.01 -24.43
CA ILE A 46 16.72 -11.78 -23.40
C ILE A 46 16.66 -10.31 -23.03
N ASP A 47 15.78 -9.56 -23.69
CA ASP A 47 15.53 -8.15 -23.44
C ASP A 47 14.52 -7.98 -22.29
N ARG A 48 15.05 -8.11 -21.07
CA ARG A 48 14.33 -8.06 -19.81
C ARG A 48 15.23 -7.55 -18.69
N CYS A 49 14.67 -6.78 -17.77
CA CYS A 49 15.36 -6.37 -16.54
C CYS A 49 15.57 -7.59 -15.61
N ASN A 50 16.77 -8.16 -15.67
CA ASN A 50 17.20 -9.39 -14.99
C ASN A 50 18.27 -9.07 -13.92
N LEU A 51 17.93 -8.21 -12.97
CA LEU A 51 18.86 -7.52 -12.07
C LEU A 51 19.29 -8.36 -10.87
N GLU A 52 18.42 -9.25 -10.40
CA GLU A 52 18.64 -10.16 -9.28
C GLU A 52 18.90 -11.58 -9.81
N ARG A 53 19.63 -12.41 -9.05
CA ARG A 53 19.90 -13.83 -9.38
C ARG A 53 18.62 -14.62 -9.65
N GLU A 54 17.59 -14.38 -8.85
CA GLU A 54 16.28 -15.04 -8.90
C GLU A 54 15.48 -14.64 -10.15
N GLN A 55 15.80 -13.49 -10.75
CA GLN A 55 15.16 -13.02 -11.98
C GLN A 55 15.76 -13.71 -13.21
N ARG A 56 17.06 -14.00 -13.22
CA ARG A 56 17.80 -14.63 -14.33
C ARG A 56 17.90 -16.16 -14.25
N SER A 57 17.84 -16.74 -13.05
CA SER A 57 18.01 -18.17 -12.78
C SER A 57 17.30 -19.11 -13.79
N ASP A 58 16.02 -18.89 -14.07
CA ASP A 58 15.26 -19.77 -14.97
C ASP A 58 15.65 -19.65 -16.45
N PHE A 59 16.21 -18.50 -16.87
CA PHE A 59 16.79 -18.37 -18.22
C PHE A 59 18.14 -19.09 -18.32
N VAL A 60 18.94 -19.09 -17.24
CA VAL A 60 20.19 -19.85 -17.19
C VAL A 60 19.90 -21.36 -17.17
N LYS A 61 18.95 -21.81 -16.34
CA LYS A 61 18.45 -23.20 -16.36
C LYS A 61 18.00 -23.61 -17.75
N LEU A 62 17.20 -22.80 -18.44
CA LEU A 62 16.75 -23.08 -19.81
C LEU A 62 17.94 -23.31 -20.75
N GLY A 63 18.96 -22.43 -20.71
CA GLY A 63 20.18 -22.60 -21.48
C GLY A 63 20.90 -23.91 -21.18
N CYS A 64 21.10 -24.25 -19.90
CA CYS A 64 21.67 -25.53 -19.49
C CYS A 64 20.84 -26.73 -19.96
N THR A 65 19.50 -26.65 -19.89
CA THR A 65 18.58 -27.72 -20.34
C THR A 65 18.68 -27.99 -21.84
N VAL A 66 18.91 -26.96 -22.67
CA VAL A 66 19.09 -27.11 -24.12
C VAL A 66 20.57 -27.12 -24.56
N GLN A 67 21.50 -27.23 -23.61
CA GLN A 67 22.96 -27.23 -23.83
C GLN A 67 23.49 -26.02 -24.63
N ALA A 68 22.85 -24.85 -24.48
CA ALA A 68 23.26 -23.61 -25.12
C ALA A 68 24.22 -22.79 -24.22
N ASP A 69 25.20 -22.13 -24.84
CA ASP A 69 26.10 -21.19 -24.18
C ASP A 69 25.33 -20.01 -23.53
N VAL A 70 25.43 -19.89 -22.20
CA VAL A 70 24.72 -18.85 -21.45
C VAL A 70 25.68 -17.73 -21.09
N HIS A 71 25.57 -16.61 -21.80
CA HIS A 71 26.41 -15.43 -21.57
C HIS A 71 25.67 -14.34 -20.78
N ALA A 72 26.41 -13.59 -19.96
CA ALA A 72 25.95 -12.35 -19.34
C ALA A 72 26.76 -11.15 -19.85
N VAL A 73 26.08 -10.12 -20.37
CA VAL A 73 26.66 -8.80 -20.60
C VAL A 73 26.18 -7.86 -19.50
N PHE A 74 27.06 -7.53 -18.56
CA PHE A 74 26.73 -6.74 -17.37
C PHE A 74 27.14 -5.28 -17.55
N LEU A 75 26.16 -4.45 -17.91
CA LEU A 75 26.31 -3.01 -18.10
C LEU A 75 26.45 -2.32 -16.72
N ASP A 76 27.67 -2.03 -16.28
CA ASP A 76 28.00 -1.33 -15.03
C ASP A 76 28.36 0.15 -15.21
N LEU A 77 27.77 0.77 -16.25
CA LEU A 77 27.80 2.21 -16.48
C LEU A 77 27.43 3.02 -15.22
N PRO A 78 28.03 4.22 -15.02
CA PRO A 78 27.69 5.11 -13.92
C PRO A 78 26.19 5.46 -13.86
N ALA A 79 25.60 5.40 -12.66
CA ALA A 79 24.17 5.70 -12.44
C ALA A 79 23.68 7.01 -13.10
N LYS A 80 24.52 8.06 -13.12
CA LYS A 80 24.23 9.35 -13.78
C LYS A 80 24.04 9.22 -15.31
N VAL A 81 24.85 8.39 -15.96
CA VAL A 81 24.78 8.11 -17.41
C VAL A 81 23.50 7.33 -17.73
N CYS A 82 23.22 6.27 -16.96
CA CYS A 82 21.99 5.49 -17.09
C CYS A 82 20.73 6.35 -16.93
N ILE A 83 20.69 7.21 -15.90
CA ILE A 83 19.58 8.16 -15.70
C ILE A 83 19.46 9.10 -16.89
N SER A 84 20.56 9.75 -17.30
CA SER A 84 20.56 10.72 -18.42
C SER A 84 19.96 10.12 -19.70
N ARG A 85 20.49 8.98 -20.15
CA ARG A 85 20.01 8.26 -21.35
C ARG A 85 18.56 7.78 -21.22
N SER A 86 18.16 7.36 -20.02
CA SER A 86 16.78 6.93 -19.77
C SER A 86 15.77 8.09 -19.85
N VAL A 87 16.19 9.31 -19.49
CA VAL A 87 15.36 10.52 -19.54
C VAL A 87 15.31 11.11 -20.94
N SER A 88 16.43 11.11 -21.67
CA SER A 88 16.56 11.74 -22.99
C SER A 88 15.96 10.94 -24.14
N ARG A 89 15.64 9.65 -23.93
CA ARG A 89 15.04 8.79 -24.96
C ARG A 89 13.54 9.10 -25.15
N THR A 90 13.13 9.21 -26.41
CA THR A 90 11.74 9.19 -26.85
C THR A 90 11.33 7.78 -27.28
N SER A 91 10.02 7.53 -27.40
CA SER A 91 9.46 6.35 -28.08
C SER A 91 9.94 4.97 -27.58
N HIS A 92 10.18 4.84 -26.27
CA HIS A 92 10.47 3.54 -25.66
C HIS A 92 9.25 2.61 -25.76
N GLU A 93 9.44 1.37 -26.21
CA GLU A 93 8.36 0.40 -26.46
C GLU A 93 7.41 0.21 -25.26
N GLY A 94 7.94 0.07 -24.04
CA GLY A 94 7.16 0.03 -22.79
C GLY A 94 6.62 1.38 -22.28
N ASN A 95 6.64 2.45 -23.08
CA ASN A 95 6.26 3.84 -22.72
C ASN A 95 7.02 4.47 -21.53
N VAL A 96 8.19 3.93 -21.15
CA VAL A 96 9.01 4.43 -20.04
C VAL A 96 9.98 5.53 -20.53
N GLN A 97 9.54 6.78 -20.50
CA GLN A 97 10.32 7.95 -20.94
C GLN A 97 10.34 9.09 -19.89
N GLY A 98 11.23 10.07 -20.06
CA GLY A 98 11.34 11.24 -19.18
C GLY A 98 11.58 10.90 -17.70
N GLY A 99 10.95 11.66 -16.78
CA GLY A 99 11.14 11.49 -15.33
C GLY A 99 10.78 10.10 -14.79
N MET A 100 9.82 9.40 -15.42
CA MET A 100 9.46 8.03 -15.07
C MET A 100 10.63 7.06 -15.30
N ALA A 101 11.43 7.27 -16.35
CA ALA A 101 12.59 6.45 -16.64
C ALA A 101 13.71 6.64 -15.60
N ALA A 102 13.95 7.88 -15.15
CA ALA A 102 14.86 8.15 -14.02
C ALA A 102 14.42 7.43 -12.74
N MET A 103 13.12 7.40 -12.44
CA MET A 103 12.58 6.64 -11.30
C MET A 103 12.78 5.13 -11.46
N VAL A 104 12.55 4.59 -12.67
CA VAL A 104 12.76 3.17 -12.97
C VAL A 104 14.23 2.78 -12.79
N VAL A 105 15.18 3.54 -13.34
CA VAL A 105 16.63 3.32 -13.15
C VAL A 105 17.01 3.39 -11.65
N ASN A 106 16.56 4.41 -10.91
CA ASN A 106 16.85 4.53 -9.48
C ASN A 106 16.19 3.45 -8.60
N ARG A 107 15.10 2.82 -9.06
CA ARG A 107 14.52 1.63 -8.43
C ARG A 107 15.37 0.39 -8.72
N MET A 108 15.73 0.19 -9.98
CA MET A 108 16.47 -0.98 -10.48
C MET A 108 17.90 -1.07 -9.92
N LEU A 109 18.62 0.05 -9.83
CA LEU A 109 19.99 0.08 -9.29
C LEU A 109 20.10 -0.35 -7.82
N LYS A 110 19.01 -0.33 -7.04
CA LYS A 110 19.03 -0.78 -5.63
C LYS A 110 19.19 -2.29 -5.47
N ASN A 111 18.68 -3.04 -6.44
CA ASN A 111 18.63 -4.50 -6.40
C ASN A 111 19.59 -5.15 -7.43
N LYS A 112 20.40 -4.35 -8.12
CA LYS A 112 21.32 -4.82 -9.16
C LYS A 112 22.45 -5.65 -8.55
N GLN A 113 22.39 -6.96 -8.75
CA GLN A 113 23.42 -7.92 -8.37
C GLN A 113 24.29 -8.25 -9.59
N ALA A 114 25.62 -8.21 -9.45
CA ALA A 114 26.51 -8.74 -10.47
C ALA A 114 26.28 -10.26 -10.68
N PRO A 115 26.38 -10.78 -11.92
CA PRO A 115 26.37 -12.22 -12.19
C PRO A 115 27.66 -12.88 -11.71
N LEU A 116 27.60 -14.16 -11.34
CA LEU A 116 28.74 -15.02 -11.04
C LEU A 116 28.69 -16.26 -11.94
N LEU A 117 29.86 -16.83 -12.28
CA LEU A 117 29.93 -18.09 -13.06
C LEU A 117 29.17 -19.24 -12.36
N THR A 118 29.16 -19.24 -11.02
CA THR A 118 28.41 -20.20 -10.19
C THR A 118 26.88 -20.13 -10.32
N GLU A 119 26.36 -19.20 -11.11
CA GLU A 119 24.93 -19.16 -11.47
C GLU A 119 24.61 -19.97 -12.74
N GLY A 120 25.64 -20.46 -13.46
CA GLY A 120 25.52 -21.24 -14.70
C GLY A 120 25.89 -20.47 -15.98
N PHE A 121 26.53 -19.31 -15.87
CA PHE A 121 27.02 -18.57 -17.05
C PHE A 121 28.37 -19.13 -17.52
N SER A 122 28.50 -19.48 -18.80
CA SER A 122 29.79 -19.85 -19.40
C SER A 122 30.70 -18.62 -19.56
N ARG A 123 30.14 -17.47 -19.95
CA ARG A 123 30.87 -16.20 -20.14
C ARG A 123 30.18 -15.02 -19.44
N ILE A 124 30.97 -14.19 -18.77
CA ILE A 124 30.53 -12.91 -18.20
C ILE A 124 31.40 -11.78 -18.76
N THR A 125 30.78 -10.79 -19.39
CA THR A 125 31.45 -9.58 -19.89
C THR A 125 30.94 -8.37 -19.12
N PHE A 126 31.80 -7.72 -18.35
CA PHE A 126 31.51 -6.45 -17.69
C PHE A 126 31.75 -5.30 -18.66
N CYS A 127 30.81 -4.36 -18.75
CA CYS A 127 30.96 -3.14 -19.55
C CYS A 127 30.78 -1.91 -18.65
N THR A 128 31.83 -1.12 -18.49
CA THR A 128 31.88 0.01 -17.54
C THR A 128 31.81 1.39 -18.19
N ASP A 129 32.09 1.45 -19.49
CA ASP A 129 32.07 2.62 -20.36
C ASP A 129 31.47 2.25 -21.74
N ASP A 130 31.37 3.22 -22.65
CA ASP A 130 30.76 3.00 -23.97
C ASP A 130 31.65 2.20 -24.93
N ASP A 131 32.97 2.25 -24.75
CA ASP A 131 33.90 1.45 -25.56
C ASP A 131 33.80 -0.03 -25.18
N ASP A 132 33.67 -0.36 -23.89
CA ASP A 132 33.35 -1.73 -23.44
C ASP A 132 32.02 -2.24 -24.05
N ILE A 133 31.01 -1.35 -24.18
CA ILE A 133 29.72 -1.70 -24.79
C ILE A 133 29.88 -1.91 -26.30
N LYS A 134 30.58 -1.01 -27.00
CA LYS A 134 30.80 -1.14 -28.45
C LYS A 134 31.56 -2.43 -28.76
N LYS A 135 32.65 -2.72 -28.04
CA LYS A 135 33.42 -3.97 -28.17
C LYS A 135 32.56 -5.21 -27.94
N ALA A 136 31.62 -5.17 -26.99
CA ALA A 136 30.68 -6.27 -26.78
C ALA A 136 29.71 -6.42 -27.96
N VAL A 137 29.11 -5.33 -28.46
CA VAL A 137 28.21 -5.36 -29.62
C VAL A 137 28.95 -5.89 -30.86
N ASP A 138 30.11 -5.32 -31.20
CA ASP A 138 30.94 -5.75 -32.32
C ASP A 138 31.26 -7.26 -32.24
N MET A 139 31.62 -7.75 -31.04
CA MET A 139 31.95 -9.16 -30.77
C MET A 139 30.76 -10.11 -30.96
N TYR A 140 29.55 -9.73 -30.52
CA TYR A 140 28.36 -10.57 -30.72
C TYR A 140 27.82 -10.51 -32.15
N SER A 141 27.96 -9.37 -32.83
CA SER A 141 27.59 -9.20 -34.24
C SER A 141 28.51 -9.96 -35.19
N ALA A 142 29.79 -10.17 -34.84
CA ALA A 142 30.76 -10.94 -35.62
C ALA A 142 30.67 -12.47 -35.45
N LEU A 143 29.70 -12.98 -34.69
CA LEU A 143 29.53 -14.44 -34.52
C LEU A 143 28.90 -15.07 -35.77
N GLY A 144 29.60 -16.05 -36.34
CA GLY A 144 29.03 -17.02 -37.27
C GLY A 144 28.18 -18.08 -36.53
N PRO A 145 27.41 -18.91 -37.26
CA PRO A 145 26.53 -19.92 -36.67
C PRO A 145 27.26 -20.93 -35.76
N SER A 146 28.51 -21.27 -36.09
CA SER A 146 29.35 -22.22 -35.35
C SER A 146 30.39 -21.57 -34.42
N HIS A 147 30.47 -20.25 -34.35
CA HIS A 147 31.46 -19.56 -33.50
C HIS A 147 30.99 -19.55 -32.04
N SER A 148 31.78 -20.11 -31.12
CA SER A 148 31.66 -19.89 -29.67
C SER A 148 32.59 -18.76 -29.20
N LEU A 149 32.44 -18.33 -27.94
CA LEU A 149 33.36 -17.38 -27.29
C LEU A 149 34.03 -18.03 -26.10
N ALA A 150 35.24 -17.58 -25.74
CA ALA A 150 35.95 -18.10 -24.58
C ALA A 150 35.14 -17.89 -23.27
N SER A 151 35.03 -18.96 -22.48
CA SER A 151 34.41 -18.96 -21.16
C SER A 151 35.21 -18.15 -20.13
N GLY A 152 34.57 -17.73 -19.03
CA GLY A 152 35.18 -16.98 -17.94
C GLY A 152 34.66 -15.55 -17.77
N VAL A 153 35.42 -14.71 -17.06
CA VAL A 153 35.04 -13.33 -16.73
C VAL A 153 35.96 -12.33 -17.44
N PHE A 154 35.37 -11.36 -18.13
CA PHE A 154 36.06 -10.38 -18.98
C PHE A 154 35.61 -8.96 -18.64
N GLY A 155 36.49 -7.96 -18.82
CA GLY A 155 36.19 -6.55 -18.55
C GLY A 155 36.09 -6.16 -17.07
N GLN A 156 36.29 -7.09 -16.14
CA GLN A 156 36.15 -6.83 -14.70
C GLN A 156 37.34 -6.03 -14.15
N LYS A 157 37.22 -4.70 -14.18
CA LYS A 157 38.11 -3.76 -13.48
C LYS A 157 38.05 -4.04 -11.95
N SER A 158 39.13 -3.80 -11.22
CA SER A 158 39.25 -4.16 -9.79
C SER A 158 38.19 -3.46 -8.92
N LYS A 159 37.81 -4.08 -7.78
CA LYS A 159 36.62 -3.71 -7.00
C LYS A 159 36.67 -2.29 -6.39
N GLY A 160 36.22 -1.31 -7.16
CA GLY A 160 35.71 -0.05 -6.63
C GLY A 160 34.48 -0.26 -5.74
N PRO A 161 34.07 0.74 -4.95
CA PRO A 161 32.89 0.64 -4.10
C PRO A 161 31.63 0.40 -4.94
N VAL A 162 30.83 -0.59 -4.54
CA VAL A 162 29.55 -0.95 -5.20
C VAL A 162 28.72 0.30 -5.46
N GLN A 163 28.30 0.52 -6.71
CA GLN A 163 27.52 1.68 -7.14
C GLN A 163 26.13 1.71 -6.48
N THR A 164 26.06 2.20 -5.24
CA THR A 164 24.80 2.63 -4.65
C THR A 164 24.32 3.88 -5.37
N GLY A 165 23.06 3.88 -5.83
CA GLY A 165 22.44 5.05 -6.46
C GLY A 165 22.66 6.34 -5.66
N ILE A 166 22.76 7.47 -6.38
CA ILE A 166 23.45 8.73 -6.03
C ILE A 166 23.15 9.31 -4.62
N MET A 167 22.07 8.88 -3.96
CA MET A 167 21.64 9.27 -2.61
C MET A 167 22.66 9.01 -1.47
N LYS A 168 23.81 8.38 -1.72
CA LYS A 168 24.80 8.00 -0.70
C LYS A 168 26.06 8.88 -0.64
N PHE A 169 26.36 9.69 -1.67
CA PHE A 169 27.56 10.53 -1.71
C PHE A 169 27.43 11.88 -0.98
N LEU A 170 26.21 12.39 -0.81
CA LEU A 170 25.93 13.66 -0.10
C LEU A 170 25.95 13.48 1.44
N LYS A 171 27.00 12.85 2.00
CA LYS A 171 27.12 12.64 3.46
C LYS A 171 28.54 12.75 4.03
N LYS A 172 29.51 13.29 3.27
CA LYS A 172 30.85 13.60 3.81
C LYS A 172 31.55 14.73 3.05
N ALA A 173 31.17 15.96 3.39
CA ALA A 173 31.91 17.18 3.10
C ALA A 173 31.47 18.22 4.15
N ASP A 174 32.23 18.31 5.24
CA ASP A 174 32.28 19.44 6.20
C ASP A 174 33.20 19.05 7.37
N THR A 175 34.51 19.21 7.16
CA THR A 175 35.53 19.38 8.20
C THR A 175 36.58 20.33 7.64
N SER A 176 36.65 21.55 8.18
CA SER A 176 37.48 22.62 7.65
C SER A 176 38.95 22.48 8.05
N SER A 177 39.85 22.77 7.11
CA SER A 177 41.22 23.20 7.38
C SER A 177 41.60 24.28 6.36
N VAL A 178 42.63 25.07 6.66
CA VAL A 178 42.77 26.46 6.16
C VAL A 178 44.09 26.67 5.40
N ASN A 179 44.04 27.62 4.44
CA ASN A 179 45.12 28.42 3.85
C ASN A 179 45.89 27.99 2.56
N LYS A 180 46.12 29.05 1.75
CA LYS A 180 47.26 29.35 0.85
C LYS A 180 47.45 28.63 -0.51
N SER A 181 46.90 29.28 -1.54
CA SER A 181 47.61 29.91 -2.69
C SER A 181 48.75 29.19 -3.44
N SER A 182 48.60 29.07 -4.77
CA SER A 182 49.54 29.62 -5.79
C SER A 182 48.91 29.60 -7.20
N GLY A 183 49.60 30.16 -8.20
CA GLY A 183 49.17 30.25 -9.62
C GLY A 183 49.13 28.92 -10.38
N THR A 184 48.87 28.89 -11.70
CA THR A 184 49.15 29.93 -12.72
C THR A 184 48.14 29.88 -13.89
N MET A 185 48.07 30.95 -14.70
CA MET A 185 47.27 31.03 -15.94
C MET A 185 47.79 30.09 -17.04
N VAL A 186 46.94 29.79 -18.05
CA VAL A 186 47.21 29.93 -19.51
C VAL A 186 45.84 30.01 -20.23
N THR A 187 45.80 30.67 -21.39
CA THR A 187 44.63 30.90 -22.28
C THR A 187 44.38 29.68 -23.23
N SER A 188 43.55 29.63 -24.28
CA SER A 188 42.88 30.66 -25.11
C SER A 188 41.72 30.10 -25.96
N SER A 189 40.84 30.99 -26.41
CA SER A 189 40.20 31.03 -27.75
C SER A 189 39.20 29.96 -28.22
N GLU A 190 37.93 30.38 -28.22
CA GLU A 190 36.99 30.45 -29.37
C GLU A 190 37.27 29.67 -30.67
N ARG A 191 36.20 29.07 -31.24
CA ARG A 191 35.45 29.67 -32.39
C ARG A 191 34.07 29.01 -32.63
N LYS A 192 33.26 29.63 -33.49
CA LYS A 192 31.86 29.28 -33.82
C LYS A 192 31.72 28.69 -35.24
N THR A 193 30.47 28.39 -35.61
CA THR A 193 29.88 28.04 -36.92
C THR A 193 29.83 26.53 -37.25
N GLY A 194 28.83 26.03 -37.99
CA GLY A 194 27.73 26.71 -38.68
C GLY A 194 26.44 25.87 -38.78
N GLN A 195 25.37 26.45 -39.34
CA GLN A 195 24.08 25.78 -39.62
C GLN A 195 24.12 25.08 -40.98
N GLN A 196 23.23 24.10 -41.22
CA GLN A 196 22.22 24.17 -42.29
C GLN A 196 21.20 23.02 -42.26
N ASN A 197 20.07 23.21 -42.93
CA ASN A 197 18.98 22.25 -43.10
C ASN A 197 18.85 21.82 -44.58
N THR A 198 18.56 20.56 -44.85
CA THR A 198 17.73 20.07 -45.97
C THR A 198 17.31 18.62 -45.62
N THR A 199 16.05 18.17 -45.58
CA THR A 199 14.84 18.40 -46.40
C THR A 199 14.70 17.39 -47.55
N LEU A 200 13.84 16.39 -47.31
CA LEU A 200 13.06 15.56 -48.25
C LEU A 200 13.77 14.83 -49.42
N LYS A 201 13.50 13.52 -49.50
CA LYS A 201 12.82 12.98 -50.70
C LYS A 201 11.89 11.83 -50.32
N GLN A 202 10.90 11.60 -51.18
CA GLN A 202 9.80 10.65 -51.04
C GLN A 202 9.60 10.02 -52.42
N GLU A 203 9.36 8.71 -52.47
CA GLU A 203 8.83 8.06 -53.67
C GLU A 203 7.99 6.84 -53.25
N ASN A 204 6.89 6.60 -53.96
CA ASN A 204 5.90 5.58 -53.64
C ASN A 204 6.14 4.33 -54.50
N LEU A 205 5.52 3.20 -54.13
CA LEU A 205 4.68 2.46 -55.07
C LEU A 205 3.70 1.53 -54.33
N GLU A 206 2.55 1.32 -54.96
CA GLU A 206 1.44 0.48 -54.53
C GLU A 206 1.60 -0.94 -55.16
N ALA A 207 0.70 -1.94 -55.07
CA ALA A 207 -0.67 -2.00 -54.57
C ALA A 207 -1.09 -3.46 -54.22
N GLY A 208 -2.28 -3.61 -53.62
CA GLY A 208 -3.15 -4.77 -53.86
C GLY A 208 -3.00 -5.98 -52.93
N GLY A 209 -4.13 -6.64 -52.64
CA GLY A 209 -4.16 -7.92 -51.90
C GLY A 209 -5.25 -8.05 -50.83
N ALA A 210 -6.53 -7.88 -51.19
CA ALA A 210 -7.64 -8.17 -50.29
C ALA A 210 -8.10 -9.64 -50.43
N CYS A 211 -8.42 -10.30 -49.33
CA CYS A 211 -9.29 -11.48 -49.34
C CYS A 211 -10.05 -11.61 -48.01
N SER A 212 -11.28 -12.12 -48.09
CA SER A 212 -12.17 -12.37 -46.95
C SER A 212 -12.74 -13.77 -47.10
N MET A 213 -12.82 -14.53 -46.01
CA MET A 213 -13.68 -15.72 -45.95
C MET A 213 -14.37 -15.83 -44.59
N GLN A 214 -15.68 -16.04 -44.65
CA GLN A 214 -16.47 -16.62 -43.56
C GLN A 214 -16.57 -18.13 -43.82
N VAL A 215 -16.59 -18.93 -42.75
CA VAL A 215 -17.12 -20.30 -42.77
C VAL A 215 -17.94 -20.50 -41.48
N GLU A 216 -19.01 -21.26 -41.58
CA GLU A 216 -20.11 -21.25 -40.63
C GLU A 216 -19.99 -22.25 -39.47
N LYS A 217 -21.01 -22.23 -38.60
CA LYS A 217 -21.24 -23.18 -37.52
C LYS A 217 -21.29 -24.62 -38.06
N LYS A 218 -20.82 -25.58 -37.25
CA LYS A 218 -21.62 -26.79 -37.04
C LYS A 218 -21.70 -27.16 -35.57
N LEU A 219 -22.92 -27.49 -35.15
CA LEU A 219 -23.26 -28.05 -33.85
C LEU A 219 -23.09 -29.57 -33.94
N ASP A 220 -22.54 -30.20 -32.91
CA ASP A 220 -23.08 -31.49 -32.48
C ASP A 220 -22.79 -31.77 -30.99
N ASN A 221 -23.59 -32.65 -30.41
CA ASN A 221 -23.64 -32.88 -28.96
C ASN A 221 -22.93 -34.17 -28.55
N LEU A 222 -22.18 -34.13 -27.45
CA LEU A 222 -22.06 -35.27 -26.55
C LEU A 222 -22.40 -34.81 -25.13
N LYS A 223 -23.38 -35.48 -24.52
CA LYS A 223 -23.85 -35.22 -23.16
C LYS A 223 -23.09 -36.12 -22.20
N GLU A 224 -22.51 -35.55 -21.15
CA GLU A 224 -22.36 -36.26 -19.88
C GLU A 224 -23.02 -35.46 -18.77
N LYS A 225 -23.65 -36.17 -17.83
CA LYS A 225 -24.26 -35.59 -16.64
C LYS A 225 -23.20 -35.54 -15.53
N GLY A 226 -23.02 -34.36 -14.93
CA GLY A 226 -22.28 -34.19 -13.68
C GLY A 226 -23.03 -33.21 -12.79
N GLU A 227 -23.38 -33.61 -11.58
CA GLU A 227 -24.38 -32.89 -10.77
C GLU A 227 -23.76 -31.68 -10.06
N GLN A 228 -24.40 -30.51 -10.18
CA GLN A 228 -24.09 -29.36 -9.33
C GLN A 228 -24.77 -29.52 -7.97
N SER A 229 -24.10 -30.23 -7.06
CA SER A 229 -24.46 -30.23 -5.64
C SER A 229 -24.28 -28.83 -5.04
N LYS A 230 -25.37 -28.05 -5.06
CA LYS A 230 -25.48 -26.85 -4.21
C LYS A 230 -25.62 -27.30 -2.75
N GLU A 231 -24.49 -27.51 -2.08
CA GLU A 231 -24.46 -27.65 -0.63
C GLU A 231 -25.00 -26.36 0.01
N ARG A 232 -26.26 -26.40 0.42
CA ARG A 232 -26.81 -25.45 1.38
C ARG A 232 -26.17 -25.78 2.72
N VAL A 233 -25.26 -24.92 3.19
CA VAL A 233 -24.78 -24.99 4.58
C VAL A 233 -25.99 -24.95 5.50
N SER A 234 -26.11 -25.95 6.38
CA SER A 234 -27.22 -26.06 7.32
C SER A 234 -27.26 -24.87 8.28
N SER A 235 -28.45 -24.50 8.74
CA SER A 235 -28.67 -23.44 9.72
C SER A 235 -28.29 -23.91 11.14
N ASP A 236 -27.01 -24.23 11.34
CA ASP A 236 -26.46 -24.60 12.63
C ASP A 236 -26.04 -23.35 13.42
N THR A 237 -27.00 -22.85 14.19
CA THR A 237 -26.88 -21.67 15.06
C THR A 237 -26.25 -21.99 16.42
N SER A 238 -25.61 -23.16 16.60
CA SER A 238 -25.11 -23.64 17.89
C SER A 238 -23.60 -23.53 18.10
N LEU A 239 -22.80 -23.61 17.03
CA LEU A 239 -21.34 -23.77 17.13
C LEU A 239 -20.58 -22.45 17.19
N CYS A 240 -19.82 -22.24 18.29
CA CYS A 240 -18.86 -21.14 18.36
C CYS A 240 -17.77 -21.34 17.29
N THR A 241 -17.55 -20.33 16.45
CA THR A 241 -16.73 -20.46 15.23
C THR A 241 -15.55 -19.50 15.23
N LEU A 242 -14.34 -20.05 15.07
CA LEU A 242 -13.09 -19.32 14.85
C LEU A 242 -12.72 -19.31 13.36
N ALA A 243 -12.59 -18.12 12.78
CA ALA A 243 -11.89 -17.95 11.52
C ALA A 243 -10.41 -17.59 11.77
N PHE A 244 -9.49 -18.20 11.03
CA PHE A 244 -8.06 -17.89 11.14
C PHE A 244 -7.37 -17.87 9.76
N PRO A 245 -6.41 -16.96 9.53
CA PRO A 245 -5.58 -16.96 8.34
C PRO A 245 -4.45 -17.99 8.49
N SER A 246 -3.82 -18.39 7.39
CA SER A 246 -2.57 -19.15 7.47
C SER A 246 -1.46 -18.30 8.07
N ILE A 247 -0.94 -18.73 9.21
CA ILE A 247 0.10 -18.03 9.98
C ILE A 247 1.47 -18.20 9.31
N SER A 248 2.25 -17.13 9.30
CA SER A 248 3.63 -17.02 8.76
C SER A 248 3.87 -17.29 7.27
N THR A 249 2.92 -17.83 6.50
CA THR A 249 3.13 -18.25 5.11
C THR A 249 3.27 -17.12 4.07
N ALA A 250 2.91 -15.88 4.41
CA ALA A 250 3.03 -14.73 3.52
C ALA A 250 4.24 -13.85 3.89
N ASP A 251 4.02 -12.83 4.73
CA ASP A 251 5.00 -11.81 5.14
C ASP A 251 6.29 -12.37 5.75
N PHE A 252 6.17 -13.52 6.43
CA PHE A 252 7.24 -14.23 7.13
C PHE A 252 7.81 -15.41 6.32
N GLN A 253 7.33 -15.64 5.10
CA GLN A 253 7.93 -16.55 4.10
C GLN A 253 8.10 -18.02 4.56
N PHE A 254 7.22 -18.50 5.44
CA PHE A 254 7.23 -19.90 5.86
C PHE A 254 6.71 -20.83 4.74
N ASP A 255 7.38 -21.96 4.52
CA ASP A 255 7.02 -22.93 3.49
C ASP A 255 5.58 -23.46 3.60
N LEU A 256 4.89 -23.57 2.46
CA LEU A 256 3.46 -23.89 2.39
C LEU A 256 3.17 -25.38 2.63
N GLU A 257 4.10 -26.29 2.31
CA GLU A 257 3.90 -27.72 2.56
C GLU A 257 3.96 -28.01 4.06
N LYS A 258 5.03 -27.56 4.72
CA LYS A 258 5.19 -27.70 6.17
C LYS A 258 4.12 -26.94 6.95
N ALA A 259 3.72 -25.76 6.49
CA ALA A 259 2.63 -25.03 7.13
C ALA A 259 1.29 -25.77 7.02
N SER A 260 0.96 -26.38 5.87
CA SER A 260 -0.29 -27.14 5.72
C SER A 260 -0.30 -28.44 6.54
N GLU A 261 0.83 -29.11 6.71
CA GLU A 261 0.98 -30.21 7.68
C GLU A 261 0.68 -29.74 9.11
N VAL A 262 1.37 -28.70 9.59
CA VAL A 262 1.20 -28.18 10.95
C VAL A 262 -0.23 -27.65 11.20
N ILE A 263 -0.86 -27.02 10.20
CA ILE A 263 -2.26 -26.59 10.27
C ILE A 263 -3.20 -27.79 10.46
N VAL A 264 -3.08 -28.82 9.60
CA VAL A 264 -4.01 -29.97 9.61
C VAL A 264 -3.82 -30.79 10.89
N ASP A 265 -2.59 -31.03 11.33
CA ASP A 265 -2.31 -31.69 12.62
C ASP A 265 -2.95 -30.92 13.78
N ALA A 266 -2.60 -29.64 13.96
CA ALA A 266 -3.06 -28.86 15.11
C ALA A 266 -4.58 -28.65 15.12
N ALA A 267 -5.22 -28.48 13.95
CA ALA A 267 -6.67 -28.35 13.84
C ALA A 267 -7.39 -29.67 14.14
N THR A 268 -6.86 -30.81 13.66
CA THR A 268 -7.43 -32.14 13.97
C THR A 268 -7.29 -32.44 15.46
N ASP A 269 -6.10 -32.26 16.02
CA ASP A 269 -5.77 -32.47 17.44
C ASP A 269 -6.63 -31.62 18.38
N PHE A 270 -7.11 -30.45 17.93
CA PHE A 270 -7.98 -29.57 18.70
C PHE A 270 -9.46 -29.97 18.59
N VAL A 271 -9.96 -30.17 17.37
CA VAL A 271 -11.38 -30.52 17.13
C VAL A 271 -11.75 -31.87 17.74
N GLN A 272 -10.78 -32.78 17.92
CA GLN A 272 -10.96 -34.04 18.65
C GLN A 272 -10.99 -33.90 20.18
N LYS A 273 -10.52 -32.78 20.76
CA LYS A 273 -10.44 -32.56 22.22
C LYS A 273 -11.52 -31.64 22.78
N HIS A 274 -12.16 -30.85 21.92
CA HIS A 274 -13.17 -29.88 22.30
C HIS A 274 -14.41 -30.06 21.43
N ASP A 275 -15.57 -30.27 22.05
CA ASP A 275 -16.86 -30.27 21.36
C ASP A 275 -17.42 -28.86 21.18
N ASN A 276 -18.50 -28.75 20.39
CA ASN A 276 -19.26 -27.51 20.15
C ASN A 276 -18.47 -26.32 19.56
N VAL A 277 -17.23 -26.56 19.11
CA VAL A 277 -16.38 -25.58 18.41
C VAL A 277 -16.19 -25.94 16.94
N ARG A 278 -16.03 -24.90 16.10
CA ARG A 278 -15.79 -24.99 14.66
C ARG A 278 -14.61 -24.12 14.23
N LEU A 279 -13.72 -24.67 13.42
CA LEU A 279 -12.50 -24.05 12.91
C LEU A 279 -12.62 -23.76 11.40
N VAL A 280 -12.24 -22.56 10.98
CA VAL A 280 -12.28 -22.16 9.56
C VAL A 280 -10.96 -21.50 9.14
N LEU A 281 -10.21 -22.14 8.25
CA LEU A 281 -9.02 -21.54 7.64
C LEU A 281 -9.43 -20.62 6.47
N VAL A 282 -9.07 -19.34 6.52
CA VAL A 282 -9.49 -18.31 5.56
C VAL A 282 -8.32 -17.79 4.73
N ASP A 283 -8.54 -17.62 3.42
CA ASP A 283 -7.67 -16.81 2.53
C ASP A 283 -8.50 -16.11 1.44
N LEU A 284 -7.97 -15.03 0.89
CA LEU A 284 -8.67 -14.11 -0.03
C LEU A 284 -8.96 -14.67 -1.43
N SER A 285 -8.38 -15.81 -1.80
CA SER A 285 -8.31 -16.26 -3.20
C SER A 285 -8.76 -17.71 -3.39
N GLN A 286 -9.64 -17.92 -4.37
CA GLN A 286 -10.01 -19.25 -4.89
C GLN A 286 -8.80 -20.02 -5.47
N LYS A 287 -7.68 -19.33 -5.73
CA LYS A 287 -6.41 -19.90 -6.21
C LYS A 287 -5.36 -20.00 -5.10
N SER A 288 -5.77 -19.96 -3.83
CA SER A 288 -4.85 -20.10 -2.70
C SER A 288 -4.25 -21.51 -2.64
N ARG A 289 -2.92 -21.60 -2.83
CA ARG A 289 -2.20 -22.87 -2.69
C ARG A 289 -2.31 -23.41 -1.26
N ILE A 290 -2.30 -22.56 -0.23
CA ILE A 290 -2.37 -23.06 1.15
C ILE A 290 -3.75 -23.66 1.48
N LEU A 291 -4.84 -23.07 0.96
CA LEU A 291 -6.17 -23.67 1.12
C LEU A 291 -6.27 -25.00 0.36
N SER A 292 -5.71 -25.12 -0.85
CA SER A 292 -5.65 -26.42 -1.55
C SER A 292 -4.90 -27.46 -0.73
N LEU A 293 -3.65 -27.18 -0.34
CA LEU A 293 -2.84 -28.13 0.42
C LEU A 293 -3.49 -28.54 1.75
N VAL A 294 -4.18 -27.62 2.43
CA VAL A 294 -4.93 -27.95 3.65
C VAL A 294 -6.14 -28.82 3.33
N LYS A 295 -6.93 -28.57 2.28
CA LYS A 295 -7.99 -29.50 1.83
C LYS A 295 -7.42 -30.89 1.50
N ASP A 296 -6.35 -30.93 0.70
CA ASP A 296 -5.73 -32.14 0.16
C ASP A 296 -5.03 -33.00 1.24
N LYS A 297 -4.67 -32.40 2.38
CA LYS A 297 -4.12 -33.08 3.56
C LYS A 297 -5.20 -33.38 4.62
N ALA A 298 -6.20 -32.52 4.77
CA ALA A 298 -7.36 -32.74 5.62
C ALA A 298 -8.20 -33.95 5.16
N ALA A 299 -8.48 -34.07 3.85
CA ALA A 299 -9.25 -35.18 3.29
C ALA A 299 -8.60 -36.58 3.46
N LYS A 300 -7.35 -36.64 3.95
CA LYS A 300 -6.61 -37.88 4.26
C LYS A 300 -6.65 -38.23 5.76
N LYS A 301 -7.23 -37.36 6.60
CA LYS A 301 -7.43 -37.57 8.04
C LYS A 301 -8.90 -37.86 8.28
N SER A 302 -9.22 -38.90 9.05
CA SER A 302 -10.60 -39.21 9.42
C SER A 302 -11.08 -38.26 10.53
N PHE A 303 -11.76 -37.17 10.14
CA PHE A 303 -12.41 -36.24 11.07
C PHE A 303 -13.67 -35.61 10.44
N ASP A 304 -14.48 -34.96 11.26
CA ASP A 304 -15.71 -34.28 10.84
C ASP A 304 -15.42 -32.99 10.04
N SER A 305 -15.63 -33.05 8.73
CA SER A 305 -15.44 -31.93 7.80
C SER A 305 -16.38 -30.74 8.01
N SER A 306 -17.47 -30.89 8.79
CA SER A 306 -18.32 -29.76 9.18
C SER A 306 -17.67 -28.89 10.27
N ARG A 307 -16.72 -29.47 11.03
CA ARG A 307 -16.07 -28.84 12.20
C ARG A 307 -14.71 -28.25 11.91
N PHE A 308 -14.01 -28.70 10.86
CA PHE A 308 -12.84 -27.99 10.32
C PHE A 308 -12.85 -27.97 8.79
N PHE A 309 -12.90 -26.77 8.20
CA PHE A 309 -12.84 -26.57 6.75
C PHE A 309 -12.10 -25.29 6.35
N THR A 310 -11.88 -25.14 5.04
CA THR A 310 -11.29 -23.94 4.43
C THR A 310 -12.38 -23.06 3.81
N PHE A 311 -12.31 -21.75 3.98
CA PHE A 311 -13.22 -20.79 3.36
C PHE A 311 -12.45 -19.75 2.54
N VAL A 312 -13.05 -19.25 1.45
CA VAL A 312 -12.45 -18.22 0.61
C VAL A 312 -13.20 -16.90 0.80
N GLY A 313 -12.50 -15.90 1.35
CA GLY A 313 -13.08 -14.60 1.64
C GLY A 313 -12.10 -13.66 2.34
N ASP A 314 -12.55 -12.43 2.56
CA ASP A 314 -11.87 -11.50 3.46
C ASP A 314 -12.31 -11.81 4.89
N ILE A 315 -11.35 -12.09 5.78
CA ILE A 315 -11.61 -12.41 7.20
C ILE A 315 -12.34 -11.27 7.94
N THR A 316 -12.34 -10.06 7.38
CA THR A 316 -13.04 -8.88 7.91
C THR A 316 -14.45 -8.67 7.36
N GLN A 317 -14.92 -9.52 6.43
CA GLN A 317 -16.23 -9.44 5.76
C GLN A 317 -16.89 -10.83 5.59
N LEU A 318 -16.62 -11.77 6.52
CA LEU A 318 -17.07 -13.16 6.43
C LEU A 318 -18.59 -13.30 6.50
N HIS A 319 -19.27 -12.50 7.31
CA HIS A 319 -20.71 -12.53 7.43
C HIS A 319 -21.35 -11.69 6.32
N SER A 320 -20.93 -10.43 6.15
CA SER A 320 -21.57 -9.49 5.21
C SER A 320 -21.38 -9.84 3.73
N LYS A 321 -20.29 -10.54 3.37
CA LYS A 321 -20.01 -10.98 1.98
C LYS A 321 -19.85 -12.48 1.82
N GLY A 322 -19.38 -13.19 2.84
CA GLY A 322 -19.23 -14.64 2.82
C GLY A 322 -20.49 -15.42 3.24
N GLY A 323 -21.44 -14.79 3.95
CA GLY A 323 -22.58 -15.48 4.56
C GLY A 323 -22.20 -16.40 5.73
N LEU A 324 -20.98 -16.29 6.26
CA LEU A 324 -20.43 -17.15 7.30
C LEU A 324 -20.16 -16.33 8.57
N GLN A 325 -20.97 -16.54 9.61
CA GLN A 325 -20.77 -15.88 10.90
C GLN A 325 -19.64 -16.53 11.69
N CYS A 326 -18.64 -15.72 12.11
CA CYS A 326 -17.53 -16.16 12.96
C CYS A 326 -17.36 -15.17 14.12
N ASN A 327 -17.68 -15.60 15.34
CA ASN A 327 -17.64 -14.73 16.53
C ASN A 327 -16.21 -14.43 16.97
N VAL A 328 -15.24 -15.26 16.60
CA VAL A 328 -13.81 -15.07 16.91
C VAL A 328 -13.01 -15.09 15.63
N ILE A 329 -12.05 -14.17 15.50
CA ILE A 329 -11.07 -14.19 14.39
C ILE A 329 -9.63 -14.17 14.91
N ALA A 330 -8.73 -14.88 14.25
CA ALA A 330 -7.29 -14.78 14.52
C ALA A 330 -6.61 -13.74 13.60
N ASN A 331 -5.62 -13.03 14.15
CA ASN A 331 -4.80 -12.05 13.43
C ASN A 331 -3.32 -12.50 13.43
N ALA A 332 -2.74 -12.71 12.25
CA ALA A 332 -1.29 -12.88 12.09
C ALA A 332 -0.57 -11.54 12.35
N ALA A 333 -0.30 -11.27 13.62
CA ALA A 333 0.13 -9.99 14.14
C ALA A 333 1.64 -9.76 13.98
N ASN A 334 2.07 -8.53 14.30
CA ASN A 334 3.48 -8.21 14.53
C ASN A 334 3.79 -8.14 16.03
N TRP A 335 5.05 -8.36 16.41
CA TRP A 335 5.48 -8.44 17.81
C TRP A 335 5.14 -7.23 18.70
N ARG A 336 4.85 -6.06 18.12
CA ARG A 336 4.45 -4.85 18.86
C ARG A 336 2.94 -4.72 19.05
N LEU A 337 2.13 -5.62 18.50
CA LEU A 337 0.66 -5.55 18.55
C LEU A 337 0.09 -4.21 18.05
N LYS A 338 0.67 -3.64 16.98
CA LYS A 338 0.26 -2.34 16.41
C LYS A 338 -0.35 -2.47 15.00
N PRO A 339 -1.24 -1.55 14.58
CA PRO A 339 -1.84 -1.53 13.26
C PRO A 339 -0.83 -1.36 12.11
N GLY A 340 -1.26 -1.70 10.89
CA GLY A 340 -0.46 -1.57 9.67
C GLY A 340 0.42 -2.78 9.39
N GLY A 341 1.60 -2.56 8.80
CA GLY A 341 2.52 -3.60 8.33
C GLY A 341 2.16 -4.20 6.96
N GLY A 342 0.87 -4.30 6.66
CA GLY A 342 0.32 -4.96 5.48
C GLY A 342 -0.46 -6.22 5.87
N GLY A 343 -0.86 -7.00 4.88
CA GLY A 343 -1.55 -8.28 5.07
C GLY A 343 -2.80 -8.20 5.97
N VAL A 344 -3.10 -9.33 6.62
CA VAL A 344 -4.28 -9.49 7.47
C VAL A 344 -4.29 -8.57 8.69
N ASN A 345 -3.12 -8.27 9.28
CA ASN A 345 -3.01 -7.32 10.40
C ASN A 345 -3.46 -5.91 10.01
N ALA A 346 -3.09 -5.43 8.81
CA ALA A 346 -3.61 -4.16 8.33
C ALA A 346 -5.12 -4.21 8.07
N ALA A 347 -5.64 -5.29 7.50
CA ALA A 347 -7.07 -5.44 7.23
C ALA A 347 -7.90 -5.42 8.54
N ILE A 348 -7.56 -6.27 9.51
CA ILE A 348 -8.30 -6.40 10.78
C ILE A 348 -8.28 -5.08 11.56
N PHE A 349 -7.13 -4.41 11.71
CA PHE A 349 -7.09 -3.12 12.39
C PHE A 349 -7.83 -2.00 11.64
N ASN A 350 -7.86 -2.02 10.30
CA ASN A 350 -8.63 -1.04 9.52
C ASN A 350 -10.15 -1.25 9.67
N ALA A 351 -10.63 -2.50 9.69
CA ALA A 351 -12.04 -2.82 9.85
C ALA A 351 -12.53 -2.64 11.29
N ALA A 352 -11.68 -2.99 12.28
CA ALA A 352 -12.03 -2.90 13.69
C ALA A 352 -11.90 -1.48 14.28
N GLY A 353 -11.11 -0.61 13.65
CA GLY A 353 -10.88 0.77 14.08
C GLY A 353 -10.07 0.91 15.37
N GLU A 354 -10.07 2.12 15.93
CA GLU A 354 -9.28 2.46 17.13
C GLU A 354 -9.74 1.71 18.39
N ALA A 355 -10.99 1.21 18.42
CA ALA A 355 -11.52 0.39 19.52
C ALA A 355 -10.68 -0.87 19.77
N LEU A 356 -10.28 -1.58 18.70
CA LEU A 356 -9.35 -2.71 18.82
C LEU A 356 -7.97 -2.22 19.29
N GLN A 357 -7.46 -1.11 18.77
CA GLN A 357 -6.15 -0.59 19.19
C GLN A 357 -6.11 -0.17 20.67
N HIS A 358 -7.25 0.20 21.28
CA HIS A 358 -7.35 0.42 22.72
C HIS A 358 -7.37 -0.90 23.49
N ALA A 359 -8.36 -1.77 23.23
CA ALA A 359 -8.47 -3.07 23.88
C ALA A 359 -7.18 -3.91 23.78
N THR A 360 -6.49 -3.89 22.63
CA THR A 360 -5.20 -4.58 22.46
C THR A 360 -4.13 -4.09 23.45
N LYS A 361 -4.03 -2.77 23.71
CA LYS A 361 -3.04 -2.23 24.68
C LYS A 361 -3.38 -2.62 26.11
N GLU A 362 -4.67 -2.69 26.43
CA GLU A 362 -5.17 -3.07 27.76
C GLU A 362 -4.92 -4.56 28.03
N CYS A 363 -4.95 -5.41 27.00
CA CYS A 363 -4.61 -6.83 27.12
C CYS A 363 -3.10 -7.14 27.04
N ALA A 364 -2.33 -6.50 26.13
CA ALA A 364 -0.90 -6.80 25.95
C ALA A 364 -0.10 -5.73 25.18
N ASP A 365 1.16 -5.54 25.59
CA ASP A 365 2.10 -4.65 24.87
C ASP A 365 2.78 -5.30 23.67
N THR A 366 3.20 -6.57 23.81
CA THR A 366 4.01 -7.30 22.82
C THR A 366 3.71 -8.80 22.80
N LEU A 367 4.11 -9.49 21.72
CA LEU A 367 4.11 -10.96 21.61
C LEU A 367 5.50 -11.49 21.26
N ARG A 368 5.75 -12.75 21.65
CA ARG A 368 6.89 -13.56 21.20
C ARG A 368 6.41 -14.63 20.19
N PRO A 369 7.26 -15.07 19.24
CA PRO A 369 6.91 -16.15 18.32
C PRO A 369 6.48 -17.41 19.08
N GLY A 370 5.39 -18.04 18.64
CA GLY A 370 4.77 -19.19 19.33
C GLY A 370 3.59 -18.80 20.23
N ASN A 371 3.44 -17.51 20.59
CA ASN A 371 2.39 -17.06 21.51
C ASN A 371 1.26 -16.28 20.81
N SER A 372 0.10 -16.28 21.45
CA SER A 372 -1.06 -15.47 21.09
C SER A 372 -1.75 -14.86 22.32
N VAL A 373 -2.59 -13.85 22.10
CA VAL A 373 -3.41 -13.18 23.12
C VAL A 373 -4.81 -12.92 22.58
N ALA A 374 -5.84 -13.34 23.32
CA ALA A 374 -7.22 -12.96 23.07
C ALA A 374 -7.48 -11.50 23.48
N VAL A 375 -8.10 -10.73 22.60
CA VAL A 375 -8.55 -9.36 22.86
C VAL A 375 -10.08 -9.31 22.64
N PRO A 376 -10.89 -9.02 23.68
CA PRO A 376 -12.31 -8.72 23.51
C PRO A 376 -12.49 -7.51 22.60
N LEU A 377 -13.34 -7.62 21.58
CA LEU A 377 -13.61 -6.55 20.63
C LEU A 377 -14.84 -5.75 21.09
N PRO A 378 -14.70 -4.46 21.47
CA PRO A 378 -15.84 -3.66 21.94
C PRO A 378 -16.97 -3.59 20.92
N SER A 379 -18.22 -3.58 21.39
CA SER A 379 -19.43 -3.45 20.56
C SER A 379 -19.57 -2.10 19.83
N THR A 380 -18.68 -1.15 20.12
CA THR A 380 -18.49 0.09 19.36
C THR A 380 -17.63 -0.07 18.11
N SER A 381 -16.99 -1.22 17.92
CA SER A 381 -16.17 -1.52 16.73
C SER A 381 -17.06 -1.82 15.51
N PRO A 382 -16.77 -1.26 14.32
CA PRO A 382 -17.53 -1.59 13.10
C PRO A 382 -17.48 -3.09 12.76
N LEU A 383 -16.34 -3.75 12.99
CA LEU A 383 -16.16 -5.19 12.78
C LEU A 383 -17.03 -6.04 13.73
N HIS A 384 -17.30 -5.57 14.95
CA HIS A 384 -18.27 -6.21 15.85
C HIS A 384 -19.70 -6.01 15.32
N GLN A 385 -20.04 -4.79 14.93
CA GLN A 385 -21.41 -4.41 14.52
C GLN A 385 -21.85 -5.01 13.17
N GLN A 386 -20.91 -5.17 12.22
CA GLN A 386 -21.21 -5.62 10.85
C GLN A 386 -21.03 -7.13 10.66
N GLU A 387 -20.03 -7.72 11.33
CA GLU A 387 -19.67 -9.14 11.15
C GLU A 387 -19.98 -10.03 12.37
N GLY A 388 -20.37 -9.45 13.51
CA GLY A 388 -20.65 -10.20 14.75
C GLY A 388 -19.40 -10.71 15.47
N VAL A 389 -18.22 -10.17 15.17
CA VAL A 389 -16.94 -10.54 15.81
C VAL A 389 -16.90 -9.99 17.23
N THR A 390 -16.86 -10.87 18.23
CA THR A 390 -16.77 -10.51 19.65
C THR A 390 -15.33 -10.50 20.17
N HIS A 391 -14.40 -11.23 19.52
CA HIS A 391 -13.00 -11.35 19.95
C HIS A 391 -12.03 -11.41 18.76
N VAL A 392 -10.85 -10.82 18.95
CA VAL A 392 -9.71 -10.94 18.03
C VAL A 392 -8.53 -11.58 18.78
N ILE A 393 -8.06 -12.75 18.31
CA ILE A 393 -6.88 -13.40 18.87
C ILE A 393 -5.65 -12.97 18.05
N HIS A 394 -4.79 -12.13 18.62
CA HIS A 394 -3.52 -11.78 17.99
C HIS A 394 -2.50 -12.89 18.20
N VAL A 395 -1.86 -13.38 17.14
CA VAL A 395 -0.84 -14.44 17.20
C VAL A 395 0.43 -14.01 16.45
N LEU A 396 1.60 -14.36 17.01
CA LEU A 396 2.88 -14.19 16.34
C LEU A 396 3.47 -15.56 16.01
N GLY A 397 3.50 -15.91 14.72
CA GLY A 397 4.16 -17.12 14.24
C GLY A 397 5.68 -16.95 14.05
N PRO A 398 6.40 -18.03 13.73
CA PRO A 398 7.82 -18.01 13.41
C PRO A 398 8.11 -17.25 12.12
N ASN A 399 9.30 -16.64 12.02
CA ASN A 399 9.73 -15.90 10.84
C ASN A 399 10.85 -16.62 10.07
N MET A 400 10.70 -16.78 8.75
CA MET A 400 11.76 -17.22 7.83
C MET A 400 12.32 -16.09 6.96
N ASN A 401 11.64 -14.94 6.89
CA ASN A 401 12.05 -13.80 6.08
C ASN A 401 13.27 -13.08 6.71
N PRO A 402 14.46 -13.06 6.06
CA PRO A 402 15.66 -12.45 6.62
C PRO A 402 15.59 -10.92 6.72
N MET A 403 14.60 -10.28 6.10
CA MET A 403 14.35 -8.83 6.20
C MET A 403 13.38 -8.47 7.35
N ARG A 404 13.01 -9.43 8.20
CA ARG A 404 12.15 -9.27 9.39
C ARG A 404 12.90 -9.74 10.65
N PRO A 405 12.57 -9.21 11.86
CA PRO A 405 13.16 -9.67 13.12
C PRO A 405 12.99 -11.18 13.37
N ASP A 406 13.81 -11.75 14.24
CA ASP A 406 13.69 -13.12 14.74
C ASP A 406 13.63 -14.20 13.63
N CYS A 407 14.31 -13.94 12.52
CA CYS A 407 14.43 -14.87 11.40
C CYS A 407 15.17 -16.15 11.81
N LEU A 408 14.51 -17.30 11.64
CA LEU A 408 15.02 -18.64 11.92
C LEU A 408 15.96 -19.18 10.81
N LYS A 409 16.22 -18.42 9.74
CA LYS A 409 17.21 -18.73 8.69
C LYS A 409 17.05 -20.12 8.04
N ASN A 410 15.80 -20.55 7.80
CA ASN A 410 15.43 -21.88 7.31
C ASN A 410 15.67 -23.05 8.28
N ASP A 411 15.86 -22.81 9.59
CA ASP A 411 15.67 -23.84 10.62
C ASP A 411 14.17 -24.21 10.70
N TYR A 412 13.76 -25.12 9.82
CA TYR A 412 12.39 -25.62 9.76
C TYR A 412 12.05 -26.59 10.90
N THR A 413 13.03 -27.16 11.61
CA THR A 413 12.76 -28.00 12.78
C THR A 413 12.22 -27.14 13.92
N LYS A 414 12.95 -26.07 14.28
CA LYS A 414 12.48 -25.05 15.22
C LYS A 414 11.26 -24.30 14.66
N GLY A 415 11.26 -24.04 13.35
CA GLY A 415 10.16 -23.38 12.66
C GLY A 415 8.82 -24.11 12.80
N CYS A 416 8.76 -25.42 12.55
CA CYS A 416 7.51 -26.17 12.66
C CYS A 416 7.04 -26.28 14.12
N ASN A 417 7.95 -26.40 15.09
CA ASN A 417 7.61 -26.40 16.50
C ASN A 417 6.97 -25.06 16.93
N VAL A 418 7.62 -23.93 16.62
CA VAL A 418 7.09 -22.59 16.96
C VAL A 418 5.81 -22.25 16.18
N LEU A 419 5.60 -22.84 14.99
CA LEU A 419 4.33 -22.72 14.27
C LEU A 419 3.21 -23.54 14.94
N ARG A 420 3.52 -24.75 15.42
CA ARG A 420 2.57 -25.60 16.17
C ARG A 420 2.21 -24.98 17.52
N GLU A 421 3.18 -24.42 18.24
CA GLU A 421 2.97 -23.61 19.44
C GLU A 421 2.01 -22.44 19.17
N ALA A 422 2.22 -21.71 18.06
CA ALA A 422 1.37 -20.59 17.68
C ALA A 422 -0.09 -21.00 17.40
N TYR A 423 -0.33 -22.12 16.70
CA TYR A 423 -1.69 -22.62 16.48
C TYR A 423 -2.33 -23.14 17.77
N ASN A 424 -1.60 -23.92 18.58
CA ASN A 424 -2.10 -24.41 19.87
C ASN A 424 -2.46 -23.23 20.79
N SER A 425 -1.64 -22.19 20.85
CA SER A 425 -1.92 -20.98 21.62
C SER A 425 -3.19 -20.27 21.16
N VAL A 426 -3.43 -20.17 19.85
CA VAL A 426 -4.67 -19.59 19.29
C VAL A 426 -5.88 -20.44 19.66
N PHE A 427 -5.78 -21.75 19.50
CA PHE A 427 -6.90 -22.67 19.73
C PHE A 427 -7.26 -22.79 21.23
N GLU A 428 -6.28 -22.76 22.14
CA GLU A 428 -6.54 -22.71 23.59
C GLU A 428 -7.19 -21.39 24.04
N ASN A 429 -6.71 -20.24 23.51
CA ASN A 429 -7.39 -18.95 23.70
C ASN A 429 -8.85 -19.01 23.21
N PHE A 430 -9.09 -19.65 22.06
CA PHE A 430 -10.43 -19.83 21.51
C PHE A 430 -11.30 -20.79 22.34
N ALA A 431 -10.77 -21.91 22.84
CA ALA A 431 -11.49 -22.80 23.76
C ALA A 431 -11.82 -22.12 25.09
N SER A 432 -11.02 -21.16 25.54
CA SER A 432 -11.36 -20.31 26.68
C SER A 432 -12.59 -19.42 26.39
N ILE A 433 -12.62 -18.75 25.22
CA ILE A 433 -13.75 -17.91 24.78
C ILE A 433 -15.01 -18.75 24.50
N ALA A 434 -14.87 -19.95 23.93
CA ALA A 434 -16.00 -20.82 23.63
C ALA A 434 -16.68 -21.34 24.91
N ARG A 435 -15.92 -21.61 25.98
CA ARG A 435 -16.46 -22.05 27.28
C ARG A 435 -17.18 -20.95 28.06
N SER A 436 -16.93 -19.67 27.77
CA SER A 436 -17.67 -18.55 28.38
C SER A 436 -18.88 -18.10 27.55
N TYR A 437 -19.15 -18.73 26.41
CA TYR A 437 -20.33 -18.43 25.59
C TYR A 437 -21.59 -19.09 26.19
N PRO A 438 -22.63 -18.34 26.58
CA PRO A 438 -23.82 -18.91 27.22
C PRO A 438 -24.73 -19.58 26.19
N GLY A 439 -24.39 -20.82 25.82
CA GLY A 439 -25.32 -21.72 25.13
C GLY A 439 -26.54 -22.00 26.01
N LYS A 440 -27.74 -21.97 25.43
CA LYS A 440 -28.94 -22.42 26.12
C LYS A 440 -28.86 -23.94 26.33
N GLN A 441 -28.65 -24.38 27.56
CA GLN A 441 -29.04 -25.71 27.99
C GLN A 441 -30.18 -25.60 28.99
N ASN A 442 -31.19 -26.45 28.79
CA ASN A 442 -32.18 -26.75 29.83
C ASN A 442 -31.55 -27.76 30.81
N ASP A 443 -32.23 -27.95 31.94
CA ASP A 443 -31.70 -28.57 33.16
C ASP A 443 -31.63 -30.12 33.12
N GLU A 444 -31.16 -30.69 34.25
CA GLU A 444 -31.07 -32.09 34.65
C GLU A 444 -29.87 -32.88 34.04
N THR A 445 -29.03 -33.58 34.81
CA THR A 445 -29.35 -34.31 36.06
C THR A 445 -28.23 -34.31 37.13
N SER A 446 -28.66 -34.26 38.39
CA SER A 446 -27.90 -34.42 39.66
C SER A 446 -26.80 -35.51 39.71
N SER A 447 -25.65 -35.20 40.35
CA SER A 447 -25.23 -35.89 41.61
C SER A 447 -24.06 -35.26 42.39
N ARG A 448 -24.37 -34.74 43.61
CA ARG A 448 -23.64 -34.77 44.92
C ARG A 448 -22.21 -35.39 44.93
N LYS A 449 -21.22 -34.89 45.70
CA LYS A 449 -21.16 -34.91 47.20
C LYS A 449 -19.90 -34.21 47.79
N SER A 450 -20.04 -33.59 48.98
CA SER A 450 -19.12 -33.51 50.17
C SER A 450 -17.56 -33.42 50.04
N ALA A 451 -16.80 -32.76 50.94
CA ALA A 451 -17.07 -31.84 52.07
C ALA A 451 -15.74 -31.31 52.71
N SER A 452 -15.86 -30.38 53.69
CA SER A 452 -14.84 -29.94 54.67
C SER A 452 -13.72 -28.99 54.17
N GLY A 453 -13.29 -27.96 54.91
CA GLY A 453 -13.85 -27.38 56.15
C GLY A 453 -12.86 -26.54 56.98
N VAL A 454 -13.38 -25.54 57.74
CA VAL A 454 -12.69 -24.71 58.78
C VAL A 454 -11.52 -23.83 58.25
N ILE A 455 -11.13 -22.63 58.76
CA ILE A 455 -11.36 -21.89 60.02
C ILE A 455 -11.66 -20.38 59.75
N SER A 456 -12.49 -19.75 60.59
CA SER A 456 -12.68 -18.28 60.78
C SER A 456 -12.32 -17.94 62.26
N PRO A 457 -12.15 -16.68 62.75
CA PRO A 457 -12.83 -15.41 62.40
C PRO A 457 -11.85 -14.20 62.30
N ASN A 458 -12.17 -12.89 62.26
CA ASN A 458 -13.14 -11.96 62.91
C ASN A 458 -13.18 -10.67 62.03
N ASP A 459 -14.07 -9.68 62.11
CA ASP A 459 -15.45 -9.41 62.60
C ASP A 459 -15.85 -8.08 61.85
N SER A 460 -17.03 -7.43 61.86
CA SER A 460 -18.22 -7.49 62.71
C SER A 460 -19.47 -6.89 62.02
N LYS A 461 -20.61 -6.96 62.72
CA LYS A 461 -21.70 -5.94 62.89
C LYS A 461 -21.79 -4.79 61.85
N THR A 462 -22.96 -4.42 61.31
CA THR A 462 -24.36 -4.74 61.71
C THR A 462 -25.39 -4.46 60.60
N LYS A 463 -26.59 -5.08 60.72
CA LYS A 463 -27.99 -4.58 60.53
C LYS A 463 -28.21 -3.21 59.79
N ARG A 464 -29.26 -2.99 58.97
CA ARG A 464 -30.52 -3.75 58.69
C ARG A 464 -31.32 -3.14 57.51
N GLU A 465 -32.23 -3.94 56.90
CA GLU A 465 -33.56 -3.61 56.27
C GLU A 465 -33.71 -2.39 55.30
N GLY A 466 -34.56 -2.37 54.25
CA GLY A 466 -35.49 -3.34 53.62
C GLY A 466 -35.40 -3.25 52.07
N ILE A 467 -35.97 -4.13 51.22
CA ILE A 467 -37.37 -4.59 51.02
C ILE A 467 -38.20 -3.66 50.09
N ASP A 468 -38.95 -4.29 49.18
CA ASP A 468 -39.76 -3.83 48.03
C ASP A 468 -39.01 -3.03 46.93
N ASP A 469 -39.04 -3.36 45.62
CA ASP A 469 -39.93 -4.12 44.69
C ASP A 469 -40.88 -3.25 43.83
N SER A 470 -40.94 -3.59 42.53
CA SER A 470 -41.98 -3.29 41.53
C SER A 470 -41.44 -3.48 40.09
N GLU A 471 -42.35 -3.77 39.15
CA GLU A 471 -42.01 -4.42 37.88
C GLU A 471 -41.75 -3.52 36.66
N ARG A 472 -41.19 -4.19 35.63
CA ARG A 472 -41.21 -3.87 34.21
C ARG A 472 -42.46 -3.11 33.71
N THR A 473 -42.28 -2.34 32.64
CA THR A 473 -43.17 -2.44 31.47
C THR A 473 -42.43 -2.22 30.15
N LYS A 474 -42.96 -2.74 29.03
CA LYS A 474 -42.25 -2.87 27.75
C LYS A 474 -43.22 -2.84 26.56
N LYS A 475 -43.21 -1.77 25.74
CA LYS A 475 -43.88 -1.60 24.41
C LYS A 475 -43.65 -0.14 23.94
N SER A 476 -43.71 0.24 22.66
CA SER A 476 -43.67 -0.49 21.38
C SER A 476 -43.16 0.47 20.27
N ARG A 477 -42.83 -0.07 19.08
CA ARG A 477 -42.62 0.75 17.87
C ARG A 477 -43.96 1.24 17.30
N GLU A 478 -43.90 2.36 16.60
CA GLU A 478 -44.71 2.62 15.39
C GLU A 478 -43.78 3.15 14.28
N GLU A 479 -44.21 3.00 13.03
CA GLU A 479 -43.50 3.46 11.82
C GLU A 479 -44.43 4.44 11.08
N ASP A 480 -43.89 5.46 10.40
CA ASP A 480 -44.60 6.03 9.25
C ASP A 480 -43.66 6.66 8.19
N ASN A 481 -44.23 7.03 7.06
CA ASN A 481 -43.62 7.07 5.75
C ASN A 481 -43.19 8.48 5.29
N LYS A 482 -42.14 8.52 4.45
CA LYS A 482 -42.25 9.14 3.11
C LYS A 482 -41.12 8.74 2.16
N LYS A 483 -41.48 8.53 0.88
CA LYS A 483 -40.54 8.40 -0.25
C LYS A 483 -40.52 9.71 -1.04
N ASN A 484 -39.34 10.24 -1.37
CA ASN A 484 -39.06 10.78 -2.71
C ASN A 484 -37.59 11.18 -2.89
N GLY A 485 -37.18 11.39 -4.15
CA GLY A 485 -35.95 12.11 -4.50
C GLY A 485 -34.67 11.28 -4.50
N GLY A 486 -34.27 10.79 -5.68
CA GLY A 486 -32.98 10.12 -5.85
C GLY A 486 -31.81 11.11 -5.92
N VAL A 487 -31.08 11.28 -4.81
CA VAL A 487 -29.70 11.79 -4.80
C VAL A 487 -28.79 10.68 -4.30
N THR A 488 -27.61 10.53 -4.92
CA THR A 488 -26.64 9.48 -4.55
C THR A 488 -25.93 9.84 -3.24
N ASN A 489 -26.59 9.60 -2.10
CA ASN A 489 -26.04 9.82 -0.77
C ASN A 489 -24.73 9.03 -0.60
N LYS A 490 -23.61 9.75 -0.60
CA LYS A 490 -22.35 9.24 -0.04
C LYS A 490 -22.55 9.11 1.47
N THR A 491 -22.76 7.90 1.95
CA THR A 491 -22.87 7.62 3.39
C THR A 491 -21.52 7.88 4.06
N TRP A 492 -21.33 9.08 4.58
CA TRP A 492 -20.16 9.44 5.37
C TRP A 492 -20.06 8.54 6.60
N GLY A 493 -18.88 7.95 6.84
CA GLY A 493 -18.64 7.18 8.06
C GLY A 493 -18.58 8.08 9.29
N SER A 494 -18.90 7.55 10.48
CA SER A 494 -18.98 8.29 11.74
C SER A 494 -17.78 9.22 12.01
N TRP A 495 -16.55 8.81 11.73
CA TRP A 495 -15.37 9.68 11.87
C TRP A 495 -15.42 10.91 10.95
N ALA A 496 -15.86 10.73 9.70
CA ALA A 496 -15.97 11.80 8.71
C ALA A 496 -17.13 12.77 8.99
N GLN A 497 -18.07 12.42 9.86
CA GLN A 497 -19.16 13.28 10.34
C GLN A 497 -18.68 14.24 11.46
N SER A 498 -17.49 14.04 12.03
CA SER A 498 -17.02 14.77 13.23
C SER A 498 -16.99 16.30 13.10
N LEU A 499 -16.67 16.87 11.93
CA LEU A 499 -16.68 18.33 11.76
C LEU A 499 -18.09 18.89 11.51
N TYR A 500 -19.03 18.09 11.02
CA TYR A 500 -20.44 18.46 10.95
C TYR A 500 -21.03 18.60 12.36
N GLU A 501 -20.77 17.64 13.27
CA GLU A 501 -21.27 17.72 14.65
C GLU A 501 -20.73 18.96 15.38
N VAL A 502 -19.46 19.33 15.15
CA VAL A 502 -18.86 20.57 15.66
C VAL A 502 -19.47 21.83 15.01
N ALA A 503 -19.81 21.77 13.72
CA ALA A 503 -20.44 22.89 13.04
C ALA A 503 -21.87 23.13 13.56
N MET A 504 -22.71 22.10 13.62
CA MET A 504 -24.11 22.24 14.03
C MET A 504 -24.27 22.39 15.53
N HIS A 505 -23.46 21.69 16.32
CA HIS A 505 -23.56 21.61 17.77
C HIS A 505 -22.24 21.92 18.50
N PRO A 506 -21.63 23.09 18.28
CA PRO A 506 -20.38 23.49 18.94
C PRO A 506 -20.50 23.47 20.47
N GLU A 507 -21.71 23.72 21.01
CA GLU A 507 -22.02 23.67 22.44
C GLU A 507 -21.91 22.26 23.05
N LYS A 508 -22.00 21.20 22.24
CA LYS A 508 -21.88 19.80 22.67
C LYS A 508 -20.47 19.24 22.46
N TYR A 509 -19.56 20.03 21.88
CA TYR A 509 -18.24 19.54 21.52
C TYR A 509 -17.30 19.50 22.73
N LYS A 510 -16.86 18.28 23.08
CA LYS A 510 -16.09 17.96 24.30
C LYS A 510 -14.75 18.70 24.44
N ASN A 511 -14.21 19.26 23.35
CA ASN A 511 -12.93 19.95 23.33
C ASN A 511 -13.11 21.46 23.08
N ALA A 512 -13.91 22.14 23.90
CA ALA A 512 -14.26 23.55 23.75
C ALA A 512 -13.04 24.46 23.51
N ASP A 513 -11.91 24.22 24.20
CA ASP A 513 -10.65 24.95 24.06
C ASP A 513 -10.04 24.93 22.64
N SER A 514 -10.52 24.05 21.75
CA SER A 514 -10.10 24.00 20.35
C SER A 514 -11.01 24.79 19.40
N ILE A 515 -12.21 25.19 19.83
CA ILE A 515 -13.01 26.20 19.15
C ILE A 515 -12.37 27.57 19.42
N LEU A 516 -12.32 28.40 18.39
CA LEU A 516 -11.67 29.72 18.40
C LEU A 516 -12.67 30.86 18.21
N GLU A 517 -13.75 30.60 17.47
CA GLU A 517 -14.81 31.57 17.16
C GLU A 517 -16.06 30.80 16.71
N ILE A 518 -17.23 31.29 17.09
CA ILE A 518 -18.54 30.79 16.64
C ILE A 518 -19.28 31.98 16.03
N SER A 519 -19.88 31.78 14.87
CA SER A 519 -20.79 32.68 14.17
C SER A 519 -22.05 31.89 13.79
N ASP A 520 -23.09 32.55 13.32
CA ASP A 520 -24.26 31.86 12.77
C ASP A 520 -23.90 31.08 11.49
N GLU A 521 -23.02 31.64 10.65
CA GLU A 521 -22.60 31.04 9.37
C GLU A 521 -21.47 30.00 9.47
N PHE A 522 -20.62 30.08 10.50
CA PHE A 522 -19.39 29.26 10.59
C PHE A 522 -18.88 29.02 12.02
N VAL A 523 -18.01 28.02 12.17
CA VAL A 523 -17.19 27.77 13.38
C VAL A 523 -15.71 27.77 13.00
N VAL A 524 -14.86 28.45 13.76
CA VAL A 524 -13.40 28.37 13.62
C VAL A 524 -12.84 27.37 14.64
N LEU A 525 -12.06 26.39 14.18
CA LEU A 525 -11.56 25.26 14.97
C LEU A 525 -10.06 25.03 14.74
N LYS A 526 -9.28 24.75 15.79
CA LYS A 526 -7.89 24.26 15.67
C LYS A 526 -7.91 22.85 15.08
N ASP A 527 -7.17 22.58 13.98
CA ASP A 527 -7.03 21.20 13.47
C ASP A 527 -6.31 20.35 14.54
N LEU A 528 -6.98 19.31 15.04
CA LEU A 528 -6.49 18.43 16.11
C LEU A 528 -5.21 17.65 15.72
N TYR A 529 -4.92 17.55 14.44
CA TYR A 529 -3.75 16.91 13.86
C TYR A 529 -3.02 17.89 12.92
N PRO A 530 -2.63 19.10 13.38
CA PRO A 530 -2.32 20.24 12.50
C PRO A 530 -1.17 19.90 11.54
N LYS A 531 -1.17 20.40 10.30
CA LYS A 531 -0.16 19.99 9.29
C LYS A 531 1.04 20.96 9.18
N ALA A 532 1.01 22.06 9.93
CA ALA A 532 2.05 23.09 10.08
C ALA A 532 2.03 23.67 11.51
N LYS A 533 2.90 24.65 11.84
CA LYS A 533 2.87 25.40 13.11
C LYS A 533 1.46 25.91 13.47
N ARG A 534 0.78 26.51 12.50
CA ARG A 534 -0.58 27.06 12.65
C ARG A 534 -1.47 26.45 11.56
N HIS A 535 -2.51 25.75 12.00
CA HIS A 535 -3.51 25.17 11.11
C HIS A 535 -4.88 25.21 11.78
N VAL A 536 -5.78 26.03 11.24
CA VAL A 536 -7.17 26.12 11.70
C VAL A 536 -8.13 25.88 10.53
N LEU A 537 -9.34 25.47 10.86
CA LEU A 537 -10.43 25.20 9.94
C LEU A 537 -11.52 26.25 10.17
N VAL A 538 -12.00 26.89 9.11
CA VAL A 538 -13.26 27.66 9.16
C VAL A 538 -14.33 26.78 8.52
N ILE A 539 -15.23 26.24 9.33
CA ILE A 539 -16.20 25.21 8.96
C ILE A 539 -17.56 25.89 8.77
N SER A 540 -18.21 25.69 7.62
CA SER A 540 -19.57 26.20 7.38
C SER A 540 -20.58 25.54 8.33
N ARG A 541 -21.61 26.30 8.73
CA ARG A 541 -22.80 25.84 9.48
C ARG A 541 -24.03 25.59 8.60
N THR A 542 -23.88 25.66 7.27
CA THR A 542 -24.98 25.43 6.31
C THR A 542 -25.19 23.93 6.10
N ASP A 543 -26.36 23.40 6.48
CA ASP A 543 -26.67 21.98 6.25
C ASP A 543 -26.72 21.63 4.76
N GLY A 544 -26.37 20.39 4.44
CA GLY A 544 -26.19 19.89 3.08
C GLY A 544 -24.95 20.41 2.34
N LEU A 545 -24.20 21.37 2.90
CA LEU A 545 -23.00 21.94 2.26
C LEU A 545 -21.75 21.13 2.61
N ASP A 546 -21.75 19.86 2.22
CA ASP A 546 -20.78 18.86 2.67
C ASP A 546 -19.35 19.09 2.15
N SER A 547 -19.22 19.59 0.92
CA SER A 547 -17.96 19.70 0.18
C SER A 547 -18.00 20.81 -0.88
N LEU A 548 -16.89 21.03 -1.58
CA LEU A 548 -16.89 21.93 -2.75
C LEU A 548 -17.81 21.47 -3.89
N ALA A 549 -18.15 20.17 -3.98
CA ALA A 549 -19.04 19.68 -5.04
C ALA A 549 -20.49 20.15 -4.86
N ASP A 550 -20.83 20.59 -3.64
CA ASP A 550 -22.15 21.05 -3.23
C ASP A 550 -22.26 22.59 -3.30
N VAL A 551 -21.13 23.26 -3.58
CA VAL A 551 -21.04 24.72 -3.74
C VAL A 551 -21.60 25.17 -5.09
N LYS A 552 -22.50 26.15 -5.02
CA LYS A 552 -23.19 26.79 -6.15
C LYS A 552 -23.10 28.30 -6.01
N LYS A 553 -23.42 29.08 -7.05
CA LYS A 553 -23.36 30.56 -7.02
C LYS A 553 -24.08 31.21 -5.82
N VAL A 554 -25.19 30.63 -5.36
CA VAL A 554 -25.92 31.09 -4.16
C VAL A 554 -25.11 31.01 -2.86
N HIS A 555 -24.09 30.14 -2.79
CA HIS A 555 -23.18 30.01 -1.64
C HIS A 555 -21.99 30.99 -1.70
N LEU A 556 -21.87 31.84 -2.74
CA LEU A 556 -20.77 32.79 -2.88
C LEU A 556 -20.64 33.82 -1.72
N PRO A 557 -21.72 34.36 -1.12
CA PRO A 557 -21.61 35.23 0.05
C PRO A 557 -20.96 34.49 1.23
N LEU A 558 -21.41 33.29 1.53
CA LEU A 558 -20.86 32.43 2.58
C LEU A 558 -19.38 32.10 2.33
N LEU A 559 -18.96 31.84 1.08
CA LEU A 559 -17.53 31.67 0.76
C LEU A 559 -16.71 32.92 1.12
N ARG A 560 -17.26 34.13 0.90
CA ARG A 560 -16.62 35.40 1.29
C ARG A 560 -16.59 35.57 2.81
N SER A 561 -17.62 35.15 3.55
CA SER A 561 -17.61 35.11 5.03
C SER A 561 -16.54 34.16 5.56
N LEU A 562 -16.51 32.91 5.07
CA LEU A 562 -15.49 31.91 5.42
C LEU A 562 -14.08 32.41 5.12
N HIS A 563 -13.87 33.02 3.95
CA HIS A 563 -12.59 33.62 3.58
C HIS A 563 -12.18 34.76 4.51
N SER A 564 -13.10 35.67 4.84
CA SER A 564 -12.84 36.84 5.70
C SER A 564 -12.50 36.42 7.13
N ALA A 565 -13.20 35.42 7.68
CA ALA A 565 -12.83 34.79 8.95
C ALA A 565 -11.44 34.12 8.86
N GLY A 566 -11.12 33.49 7.72
CA GLY A 566 -9.80 32.94 7.46
C GLY A 566 -8.69 34.00 7.44
N LEU A 567 -8.93 35.16 6.81
CA LEU A 567 -8.01 36.30 6.80
C LEU A 567 -7.78 36.83 8.22
N LYS A 568 -8.86 37.09 8.97
CA LYS A 568 -8.82 37.54 10.38
C LYS A 568 -7.90 36.67 11.24
N TRP A 569 -8.04 35.34 11.16
CA TRP A 569 -7.18 34.42 11.91
C TRP A 569 -5.76 34.29 11.36
N ALA A 570 -5.55 34.40 10.05
CA ALA A 570 -4.21 34.46 9.46
C ALA A 570 -3.44 35.72 9.90
N HIS A 571 -4.09 36.89 9.94
CA HIS A 571 -3.50 38.14 10.41
C HIS A 571 -3.13 38.06 11.89
N LYS A 572 -4.05 37.60 12.76
CA LYS A 572 -3.75 37.37 14.18
C LYS A 572 -2.55 36.44 14.40
N PHE A 573 -2.42 35.37 13.61
CA PHE A 573 -1.24 34.50 13.71
C PHE A 573 0.04 35.09 13.11
N LEU A 574 -0.05 36.11 12.24
CA LEU A 574 1.11 36.89 11.75
C LEU A 574 1.53 37.98 12.75
N GLU A 575 0.63 38.47 13.59
CA GLU A 575 0.95 39.30 14.76
C GLU A 575 1.68 38.46 15.82
N GLU A 576 1.26 37.21 16.04
CA GLU A 576 1.93 36.27 16.96
C GLU A 576 3.27 35.71 16.43
N ASP A 577 3.40 35.48 15.11
CA ASP A 577 4.64 34.99 14.47
C ASP A 577 4.80 35.56 13.06
N ALA A 578 5.38 36.75 12.98
CA ALA A 578 5.66 37.50 11.75
C ALA A 578 6.56 36.76 10.74
N SER A 579 7.21 35.65 11.13
CA SER A 579 8.04 34.84 10.22
C SER A 579 7.21 33.90 9.32
N LEU A 580 5.92 33.75 9.60
CA LEU A 580 5.04 32.84 8.87
C LEU A 580 4.61 33.39 7.51
N THR A 581 4.07 32.49 6.70
CA THR A 581 3.31 32.81 5.49
C THR A 581 2.09 31.90 5.50
N PHE A 582 0.90 32.41 5.24
CA PHE A 582 -0.34 31.62 5.22
C PHE A 582 -0.86 31.40 3.81
N ARG A 583 -1.57 30.29 3.62
CA ARG A 583 -2.36 29.99 2.41
C ARG A 583 -3.76 29.56 2.86
N LEU A 584 -4.79 30.07 2.17
CA LEU A 584 -6.19 29.81 2.48
C LEU A 584 -6.81 29.01 1.33
N GLY A 585 -7.40 27.86 1.63
CA GLY A 585 -8.02 27.04 0.59
C GLY A 585 -8.62 25.73 1.05
N TYR A 586 -9.09 24.95 0.08
CA TYR A 586 -9.93 23.78 0.27
C TYR A 586 -9.27 22.55 -0.36
N HIS A 587 -9.56 21.37 0.16
CA HIS A 587 -9.24 20.11 -0.52
C HIS A 587 -10.26 19.83 -1.63
N SER A 588 -9.80 19.50 -2.84
CA SER A 588 -10.67 19.16 -3.98
C SER A 588 -11.57 17.96 -3.71
N VAL A 589 -11.08 16.98 -2.95
CA VAL A 589 -11.88 15.91 -2.34
C VAL A 589 -11.61 15.92 -0.82
N PRO A 590 -12.53 16.41 0.03
CA PRO A 590 -12.30 16.48 1.47
C PRO A 590 -12.32 15.09 2.11
N SER A 591 -11.66 14.97 3.27
CA SER A 591 -11.62 13.72 4.05
C SER A 591 -12.68 13.66 5.17
N MET A 592 -13.44 14.74 5.38
CA MET A 592 -14.48 14.89 6.41
C MET A 592 -15.56 15.86 5.89
N ARG A 593 -16.81 15.64 6.30
CA ARG A 593 -17.95 16.58 6.26
C ARG A 593 -17.88 17.46 7.53
N GLN A 594 -18.22 18.74 7.54
CA GLN A 594 -18.82 19.60 6.50
C GLN A 594 -17.77 20.43 5.73
N LEU A 595 -18.17 21.25 4.76
CA LEU A 595 -17.27 22.15 4.01
C LEU A 595 -16.43 23.01 4.97
N HIS A 596 -15.11 22.92 4.83
CA HIS A 596 -14.15 23.62 5.68
C HIS A 596 -13.00 24.26 4.88
N LEU A 597 -12.77 25.54 5.12
CA LEU A 597 -11.60 26.28 4.64
C LEU A 597 -10.41 25.98 5.56
N HIS A 598 -9.30 25.53 4.98
CA HIS A 598 -8.02 25.43 5.69
C HIS A 598 -7.30 26.77 5.68
N VAL A 599 -6.95 27.26 6.87
CA VAL A 599 -6.02 28.39 7.08
C VAL A 599 -4.73 27.79 7.60
N ILE A 600 -3.70 27.69 6.74
CA ILE A 600 -2.50 26.90 7.03
C ILE A 600 -1.19 27.66 6.77
N SER A 601 -0.30 27.66 7.77
CA SER A 601 1.03 28.25 7.64
C SER A 601 1.97 27.37 6.78
N GLN A 602 2.77 28.01 5.93
CA GLN A 602 3.55 27.35 4.88
C GLN A 602 4.94 26.87 5.36
N ASP A 603 5.20 26.85 6.67
CA ASP A 603 6.35 26.18 7.27
C ASP A 603 6.22 24.64 7.25
N PHE A 604 4.98 24.12 7.34
CA PHE A 604 4.66 22.70 7.44
C PHE A 604 5.41 21.95 8.58
N ASN A 605 5.83 22.65 9.63
CA ASN A 605 6.52 22.09 10.78
C ASN A 605 5.51 21.60 11.84
N SER A 606 5.10 20.34 11.73
CA SER A 606 4.26 19.67 12.74
C SER A 606 4.57 18.17 12.84
N PRO A 607 4.44 17.53 14.02
CA PRO A 607 4.52 16.07 14.16
C PRO A 607 3.40 15.32 13.40
N SER A 608 2.25 15.94 13.14
CA SER A 608 1.10 15.31 12.46
C SER A 608 1.17 15.31 10.93
N LEU A 609 2.12 16.05 10.34
CA LEU A 609 2.57 15.83 8.96
C LEU A 609 3.42 14.55 8.91
N LYS A 610 2.78 13.38 8.75
CA LYS A 610 3.42 12.06 8.89
C LYS A 610 3.74 11.36 7.56
N ASN A 611 2.91 11.54 6.53
CA ASN A 611 2.96 10.74 5.30
C ASN A 611 2.84 11.59 4.02
N LYS A 612 2.94 10.91 2.87
CA LYS A 612 2.95 11.49 1.53
C LYS A 612 1.62 12.15 1.12
N LYS A 613 0.48 11.55 1.47
CA LYS A 613 -0.87 12.11 1.24
C LYS A 613 -1.03 13.44 2.00
N HIS A 614 -0.57 13.52 3.25
CA HIS A 614 -0.61 14.74 4.08
C HIS A 614 0.23 15.91 3.53
N TRP A 615 1.25 15.66 2.71
CA TRP A 615 2.03 16.72 2.06
C TRP A 615 1.38 17.18 0.76
N ASN A 616 1.07 16.22 -0.11
CA ASN A 616 0.58 16.48 -1.44
C ASN A 616 -0.82 17.13 -1.43
N SER A 617 -1.65 16.84 -0.42
CA SER A 617 -2.99 17.43 -0.30
C SER A 617 -2.97 18.95 -0.13
N PHE A 618 -1.89 19.55 0.39
CA PHE A 618 -1.74 21.00 0.59
C PHE A 618 -0.80 21.70 -0.43
N THR A 619 0.01 20.94 -1.18
CA THR A 619 1.14 21.48 -1.97
C THR A 619 1.11 21.14 -3.47
N SER A 620 0.05 20.43 -3.90
CA SER A 620 -0.31 20.15 -5.30
C SER A 620 -1.62 20.85 -5.67
N ALA A 621 -2.11 20.63 -6.91
CA ALA A 621 -3.41 21.10 -7.38
C ALA A 621 -4.62 20.46 -6.65
N PHE A 622 -4.38 19.53 -5.72
CA PHE A 622 -5.41 19.01 -4.81
C PHE A 622 -5.85 20.05 -3.75
N PHE A 623 -5.03 21.09 -3.53
CA PHE A 623 -5.37 22.25 -2.70
C PHE A 623 -5.77 23.44 -3.59
N LEU A 624 -7.06 23.75 -3.58
CA LEU A 624 -7.66 24.84 -4.34
C LEU A 624 -7.67 26.12 -3.49
N ASP A 625 -7.00 27.18 -3.97
CA ASP A 625 -6.93 28.45 -3.25
C ASP A 625 -8.32 29.09 -3.13
N SER A 626 -8.65 29.61 -1.95
CA SER A 626 -9.99 30.13 -1.65
C SER A 626 -10.41 31.30 -2.56
N VAL A 627 -9.44 32.05 -3.09
CA VAL A 627 -9.68 33.14 -4.06
C VAL A 627 -10.05 32.60 -5.44
N ASP A 628 -9.37 31.56 -5.93
CA ASP A 628 -9.73 30.93 -7.21
C ASP A 628 -11.09 30.23 -7.11
N VAL A 629 -11.40 29.61 -5.96
CA VAL A 629 -12.71 28.98 -5.70
C VAL A 629 -13.84 30.03 -5.71
N MET A 630 -13.63 31.24 -5.18
CA MET A 630 -14.62 32.31 -5.26
C MET A 630 -14.76 32.85 -6.70
N ASP A 631 -13.66 33.04 -7.42
CA ASP A 631 -13.67 33.47 -8.82
C ASP A 631 -14.42 32.46 -9.71
N ASP A 632 -14.14 31.17 -9.56
CA ASP A 632 -14.80 30.08 -10.29
C ASP A 632 -16.31 30.05 -10.02
N VAL A 633 -16.72 30.15 -8.76
CA VAL A 633 -18.13 30.08 -8.35
C VAL A 633 -18.91 31.32 -8.78
N ASP A 634 -18.26 32.49 -8.90
CA ASP A 634 -18.88 33.67 -9.48
C ASP A 634 -19.00 33.56 -11.02
N GLN A 635 -17.92 33.19 -11.71
CA GLN A 635 -17.89 33.17 -13.19
C GLN A 635 -18.68 32.00 -13.78
N HIS A 636 -18.53 30.80 -13.23
CA HIS A 636 -19.06 29.54 -13.79
C HIS A 636 -20.21 28.95 -12.95
N GLY A 637 -20.48 29.51 -11.77
CA GLY A 637 -21.57 29.07 -10.89
C GLY A 637 -21.24 27.88 -9.97
N SER A 638 -20.06 27.28 -10.12
CA SER A 638 -19.54 26.15 -9.33
C SER A 638 -18.01 26.11 -9.38
N ALA A 639 -17.35 25.51 -8.39
CA ALA A 639 -15.88 25.43 -8.32
C ALA A 639 -15.30 24.38 -9.30
N THR A 640 -14.13 24.65 -9.91
CA THR A 640 -13.44 23.69 -10.79
C THR A 640 -12.71 22.63 -9.97
N ILE A 641 -13.37 21.50 -9.72
CA ILE A 641 -12.82 20.40 -8.92
C ILE A 641 -12.08 19.40 -9.81
N ASN A 642 -10.80 19.16 -9.51
CA ASN A 642 -10.05 18.01 -10.03
C ASN A 642 -10.02 16.87 -8.99
N PRO A 643 -10.76 15.77 -9.22
CA PRO A 643 -10.85 14.64 -8.28
C PRO A 643 -9.70 13.62 -8.41
N ASP A 644 -8.62 13.91 -9.18
CA ASP A 644 -7.56 12.93 -9.41
C ASP A 644 -6.70 12.67 -8.15
N GLU A 645 -7.05 11.66 -7.36
CA GLU A 645 -6.28 11.23 -6.19
C GLU A 645 -4.82 10.84 -6.52
N LYS A 646 -4.45 10.63 -7.79
CA LYS A 646 -3.03 10.47 -8.20
C LYS A 646 -2.18 11.68 -7.80
N LEU A 647 -2.77 12.87 -7.66
CA LEU A 647 -2.11 14.06 -7.10
C LEU A 647 -1.55 13.78 -5.70
N LEU A 648 -2.26 13.03 -4.87
CA LEU A 648 -1.83 12.61 -3.53
C LEU A 648 -0.69 11.58 -3.58
N ALA A 649 -0.51 10.89 -4.70
CA ALA A 649 0.57 9.94 -4.96
C ALA A 649 1.78 10.54 -5.70
N MET A 650 1.75 11.82 -6.10
CA MET A 650 2.90 12.52 -6.72
C MET A 650 4.15 12.52 -5.84
N GLU A 651 5.35 12.62 -6.43
CA GLU A 651 6.60 12.69 -5.66
C GLU A 651 6.63 13.87 -4.67
N LEU A 652 7.32 13.73 -3.54
CA LEU A 652 7.39 14.77 -2.51
C LEU A 652 8.27 15.93 -2.98
N ARG A 653 7.67 16.97 -3.55
CA ARG A 653 8.38 18.20 -3.96
C ARG A 653 8.24 19.28 -2.91
N CYS A 654 9.35 19.95 -2.58
CA CYS A 654 9.37 21.19 -1.80
C CYS A 654 8.41 22.21 -2.43
N HIS A 655 7.54 22.85 -1.64
CA HIS A 655 6.53 23.77 -2.17
C HIS A 655 7.14 25.09 -2.71
N ARG A 656 8.37 25.43 -2.30
CA ARG A 656 9.18 26.55 -2.81
C ARG A 656 9.97 26.13 -4.06
N CYS A 657 11.17 25.59 -3.89
CA CYS A 657 12.10 25.28 -4.99
C CYS A 657 11.74 24.04 -5.85
N ARG A 658 10.63 23.35 -5.57
CA ARG A 658 10.18 22.12 -6.25
C ARG A 658 11.19 20.95 -6.27
N SER A 659 12.25 21.00 -5.46
CA SER A 659 13.20 19.89 -5.27
C SER A 659 12.49 18.62 -4.75
N ALA A 660 12.87 17.45 -5.24
CA ALA A 660 12.23 16.17 -4.90
C ALA A 660 12.92 15.46 -3.73
N HIS A 661 12.13 14.92 -2.80
CA HIS A 661 12.59 14.28 -1.55
C HIS A 661 12.08 12.83 -1.44
N PRO A 662 12.86 11.90 -0.87
CA PRO A 662 12.48 10.49 -0.81
C PRO A 662 11.45 10.18 0.29
N ASN A 663 11.35 11.02 1.32
CA ASN A 663 10.46 10.82 2.47
C ASN A 663 10.20 12.14 3.22
N ILE A 664 9.18 12.15 4.08
CA ILE A 664 8.77 13.31 4.88
C ILE A 664 9.89 13.84 5.82
N PRO A 665 10.70 13.01 6.50
CA PRO A 665 11.81 13.52 7.30
C PRO A 665 12.84 14.35 6.52
N LYS A 666 13.29 13.89 5.35
CA LYS A 666 14.21 14.69 4.50
C LYS A 666 13.54 15.95 3.95
N LEU A 667 12.26 15.87 3.59
CA LEU A 667 11.49 17.02 3.15
C LEU A 667 11.37 18.09 4.25
N LYS A 668 11.03 17.72 5.49
CA LYS A 668 10.98 18.63 6.65
C LYS A 668 12.33 19.28 6.92
N SER A 669 13.41 18.48 6.93
CA SER A 669 14.78 18.98 7.08
C SER A 669 15.17 19.98 5.97
N HIS A 670 14.68 19.80 4.74
CA HIS A 670 14.92 20.73 3.65
C HIS A 670 14.08 22.01 3.75
N ILE A 671 12.77 21.92 3.98
CA ILE A 671 11.89 23.11 3.95
C ILE A 671 12.20 24.09 5.09
N GLY A 672 12.63 23.60 6.26
CA GLY A 672 13.10 24.46 7.35
C GLY A 672 14.36 25.29 7.03
N ALA A 673 15.08 24.95 5.95
CA ALA A 673 16.24 25.69 5.45
C ALA A 673 16.04 26.28 4.03
N CYS A 674 14.86 26.10 3.41
CA CYS A 674 14.65 26.44 2.01
C CYS A 674 14.32 27.92 1.81
N LYS A 675 15.35 28.73 1.54
CA LYS A 675 15.23 30.18 1.27
C LYS A 675 14.74 30.55 -0.15
N SER A 676 14.37 29.57 -0.99
CA SER A 676 13.85 29.85 -2.33
C SER A 676 12.47 30.54 -2.27
N PRO A 677 12.14 31.39 -3.25
CA PRO A 677 10.81 31.97 -3.36
C PRO A 677 9.73 30.90 -3.58
N PHE A 678 8.48 31.26 -3.32
CA PHE A 678 7.33 30.46 -3.75
C PHE A 678 7.18 30.51 -5.28
N PRO A 679 6.58 29.47 -5.89
CA PRO A 679 6.24 29.47 -7.31
C PRO A 679 5.36 30.67 -7.71
N SER A 680 5.60 31.22 -8.89
CA SER A 680 4.96 32.46 -9.38
C SER A 680 3.43 32.41 -9.53
N HIS A 681 2.80 31.23 -9.50
CA HIS A 681 1.34 31.10 -9.46
C HIS A 681 0.73 31.28 -8.06
N LEU A 682 1.53 31.15 -6.99
CA LEU A 682 1.13 31.43 -5.61
C LEU A 682 1.43 32.88 -5.19
N LEU A 683 2.31 33.57 -5.94
CA LEU A 683 2.63 35.00 -5.77
C LEU A 683 1.66 35.92 -6.54
N LYS A 684 0.44 35.46 -6.83
CA LYS A 684 -0.60 36.17 -7.60
C LYS A 684 -1.95 36.01 -6.91
N LYS A 685 -2.84 37.00 -7.05
CA LYS A 685 -4.17 37.05 -6.40
C LYS A 685 -4.13 36.80 -4.87
N ASP A 686 -3.08 37.28 -4.18
CA ASP A 686 -3.00 37.26 -2.70
C ASP A 686 -3.17 35.88 -2.03
N LYS A 687 -2.87 34.80 -2.77
CA LYS A 687 -2.92 33.40 -2.31
C LYS A 687 -1.95 33.10 -1.16
N LEU A 688 -0.93 33.93 -1.00
CA LEU A 688 0.05 33.86 0.08
C LEU A 688 0.03 35.15 0.89
N LEU A 689 -0.35 35.01 2.17
CA LEU A 689 -0.42 36.12 3.12
C LEU A 689 0.84 36.16 3.97
N SER A 690 1.43 37.34 4.12
CA SER A 690 2.59 37.59 4.99
C SER A 690 2.61 39.05 5.43
N VAL A 691 3.46 39.42 6.39
CA VAL A 691 3.50 40.81 6.89
C VAL A 691 3.77 41.84 5.79
N SER A 692 4.47 41.47 4.70
CA SER A 692 4.71 42.35 3.55
C SER A 692 3.50 42.56 2.62
N THR A 693 2.44 41.74 2.69
CA THR A 693 1.23 41.92 1.87
C THR A 693 0.17 42.78 2.57
N GLY A 694 0.31 43.05 3.87
CA GLY A 694 -0.69 43.77 4.68
C GLY A 694 -0.64 45.30 4.63
N ARG A 695 -0.05 45.92 3.59
CA ARG A 695 0.13 47.39 3.50
C ARG A 695 -0.38 48.08 2.23
N THR A 696 -0.92 47.36 1.27
CA THR A 696 -1.43 47.92 -0.01
C THR A 696 -2.96 47.93 -0.05
N GLY A 697 -3.59 48.51 0.97
CA GLY A 697 -5.04 48.43 1.17
C GLY A 697 -5.65 49.53 2.05
N CYS A 698 -5.06 50.72 2.06
CA CYS A 698 -5.69 51.90 2.65
C CYS A 698 -5.07 53.18 2.04
N SER A 699 -5.70 53.69 0.97
CA SER A 699 -5.40 54.95 0.26
C SER A 699 -6.64 55.35 -0.53
#